data_AF-A0A7H1BI68-F1
#
_entry.id   AF-A0A7H1BI68-F1
#
_cell.length_a   1.000
_cell.length_b   1.000
_cell.length_c   1.000
_cell.angle_alpha   90.00
_cell.angle_beta   90.00
_cell.angle_gamma   90.00
#
_symmetry.space_group_name_H-M   'P 1'
#
loop_
_entity.id
_entity.type
_entity.pdbx_description
1 polymer ?
#
loop_
_entity_poly.entity_id
_entity_poly.type
_entity_poly.pdbx_seq_one_letter_code
_entity_poly.pdbx_strand_id
1 'polypeptide(L)'
;MTLWPGSSSIVEATPRPTADDKNGLVWRPKAGRQMPKVSVVFDPPWARSWAAQQDRLRFVMANNLILPWLLSAAAVLLIAFRRTRRSGPLPVQEKARVRTAAVWAGICILLSLLGTGDNVFYETMRRHVPEGLWADRQAHHALLINLALGWILLAFGVPRRFTIWAAGAVLTLPGVAVAVWPEFFGLTEHTFLPVDAPDHAVIALFVAVGCVLAVLLLGSVAAVWRMAQLVGLVPPRSAAPGAVSTERELSLRWTAPLLVVAVAGLGLCRAAASELSWQRTSWLSAQVDPEYGKAHLDALRRDLTWFSVQSQDWWTGYIWWLISGLVVLGVLRERANKAALAAHEPDRLDEFWMLPLFPLLVGPALGVFAGSWALYGLWFFLYLGALAAVLRLCRGRTVLDRPLQRSREPLRAGEPLSRRTELLDRARRFREIHAKLRRLDQGQSDDEALNRRSHERELRNMHRWRASDGTADRLPSDVSVVDLALALGPNDNWWANGVRAARTAAIVGLPASGLLLWADYLKGEFLTQTLYSQFGWVDTALSAGYWEIMWAAAGFLLGALWRRLPGRRGPVRALPLVAAFALPMGMDSIGNAITGEGQANLALYVVSMLLVLTVTGIMLDLNTFRGERRYWQSRLGLLLSIYQIRYFSLQVAYLLAQLLALLTLWQFFTDGGGPPDRDSQVGGAGN
;
A
#
# COMPACT_ATOMS: atom_id res chain seq x y z
N MET A 1 26.00 41.05 -8.93
CA MET A 1 25.44 39.71 -8.62
C MET A 1 25.40 39.54 -7.12
N THR A 2 24.35 38.91 -6.61
CA THR A 2 24.32 38.41 -5.23
C THR A 2 24.01 36.93 -5.31
N LEU A 3 24.84 36.10 -4.67
CA LEU A 3 24.65 34.66 -4.63
C LEU A 3 24.39 34.22 -3.18
N TRP A 4 23.27 33.53 -2.97
CA TRP A 4 22.80 33.03 -1.66
C TRP A 4 22.81 31.50 -1.64
N PRO A 5 23.95 30.82 -1.40
CA PRO A 5 24.00 29.37 -1.45
C PRO A 5 23.76 28.66 -0.09
N GLY A 6 23.49 29.42 0.97
CA GLY A 6 23.66 28.92 2.34
C GLY A 6 25.15 28.89 2.70
N SER A 7 25.52 29.54 3.79
CA SER A 7 26.90 29.96 4.09
C SER A 7 27.96 28.86 4.27
N SER A 8 27.60 27.57 4.19
CA SER A 8 28.49 26.45 4.55
C SER A 8 28.99 25.59 3.39
N SER A 9 28.69 25.90 2.13
CA SER A 9 28.98 25.02 0.99
C SER A 9 29.90 25.59 -0.09
N ILE A 10 30.43 26.81 0.08
CA ILE A 10 31.33 27.42 -0.92
C ILE A 10 32.77 27.11 -0.55
N VAL A 11 33.52 26.49 -1.47
CA VAL A 11 34.96 26.21 -1.29
C VAL A 11 35.81 27.30 -1.92
N GLU A 12 35.41 27.77 -3.11
CA GLU A 12 36.20 28.74 -3.87
C GLU A 12 35.29 29.63 -4.71
N ALA A 13 35.64 30.90 -4.86
CA ALA A 13 34.96 31.81 -5.79
C ALA A 13 35.96 32.72 -6.51
N THR A 14 35.92 32.71 -7.84
CA THR A 14 36.82 33.47 -8.71
C THR A 14 36.03 34.35 -9.69
N PRO A 15 36.29 35.68 -9.74
CA PRO A 15 37.16 36.44 -8.85
C PRO A 15 36.59 36.53 -7.42
N ARG A 16 37.44 36.91 -6.46
CA ARG A 16 37.04 37.06 -5.05
C ARG A 16 35.84 38.03 -4.93
N PRO A 17 34.82 37.71 -4.11
CA PRO A 17 33.66 38.58 -3.93
C PRO A 17 34.08 39.96 -3.39
N THR A 18 33.33 40.98 -3.81
CA THR A 18 33.54 42.37 -3.37
C THR A 18 33.02 42.60 -1.96
N ALA A 19 32.01 41.84 -1.53
CA ALA A 19 31.57 41.73 -0.15
C ALA A 19 31.18 40.29 0.16
N ASP A 20 31.50 39.86 1.37
CA ASP A 20 31.14 38.58 1.96
C ASP A 20 30.38 38.91 3.25
N ASP A 21 29.05 38.94 3.17
CA ASP A 21 28.19 39.23 4.31
C ASP A 21 27.41 37.97 4.72
N LYS A 22 26.75 38.00 5.89
CA LYS A 22 25.86 36.90 6.32
C LYS A 22 24.72 36.61 5.31
N ASN A 23 24.53 37.52 4.36
CA ASN A 23 23.51 37.51 3.34
C ASN A 23 24.08 37.06 1.97
N GLY A 24 25.32 36.55 1.91
CA GLY A 24 25.89 35.91 0.72
C GLY A 24 27.03 36.68 0.05
N LEU A 25 27.45 36.15 -1.10
CA LEU A 25 28.59 36.68 -1.85
C LEU A 25 28.12 37.73 -2.88
N VAL A 26 28.73 38.92 -2.83
CA VAL A 26 28.36 40.04 -3.71
C VAL A 26 29.52 40.42 -4.62
N TRP A 27 29.25 40.46 -5.93
CA TRP A 27 30.16 41.01 -6.94
C TRP A 27 29.58 42.31 -7.49
N ARG A 28 30.31 43.42 -7.28
CA ARG A 28 29.97 44.73 -7.81
C ARG A 28 30.86 45.04 -9.02
N PRO A 29 30.29 45.46 -10.16
CA PRO A 29 31.11 45.95 -11.27
C PRO A 29 31.84 47.22 -10.83
N LYS A 30 33.11 47.36 -11.21
CA LYS A 30 33.82 48.64 -11.08
C LYS A 30 33.26 49.60 -12.14
N ALA A 31 33.11 50.88 -11.79
CA ALA A 31 32.56 51.90 -12.70
C ALA A 31 33.27 51.86 -14.07
N GLY A 32 32.49 51.76 -15.15
CA GLY A 32 33.00 51.68 -16.52
C GLY A 32 33.53 50.32 -16.98
N ARG A 33 33.43 49.24 -16.17
CA ARG A 33 33.83 47.88 -16.57
C ARG A 33 32.64 46.92 -16.60
N GLN A 34 32.68 46.00 -17.58
CA GLN A 34 31.75 44.86 -17.62
C GLN A 34 31.86 44.01 -16.37
N MET A 35 30.75 43.38 -16.01
CA MET A 35 30.65 42.49 -14.87
C MET A 35 31.61 41.31 -15.03
N PRO A 36 32.43 40.96 -14.01
CA PRO A 36 33.39 39.88 -14.15
C PRO A 36 32.67 38.55 -14.32
N LYS A 37 33.25 37.63 -15.12
CA LYS A 37 32.79 36.25 -15.18
C LYS A 37 33.05 35.61 -13.80
N VAL A 38 31.98 35.26 -13.09
CA VAL A 38 32.05 34.67 -11.75
C VAL A 38 31.97 33.14 -11.89
N SER A 39 32.92 32.45 -11.28
CA SER A 39 32.94 30.99 -11.09
C SER A 39 32.93 30.70 -9.60
N VAL A 40 32.03 29.82 -9.15
CA VAL A 40 31.92 29.42 -7.74
C VAL A 40 31.98 27.90 -7.67
N VAL A 41 32.88 27.38 -6.85
CA VAL A 41 33.01 25.95 -6.55
C VAL A 41 32.30 25.67 -5.24
N PHE A 42 31.36 24.74 -5.28
CA PHE A 42 30.61 24.29 -4.11
C PHE A 42 31.09 22.90 -3.67
N ASP A 43 31.17 22.69 -2.35
CA ASP A 43 31.21 21.37 -1.73
C ASP A 43 29.90 21.18 -0.96
N PRO A 44 28.82 20.78 -1.67
CA PRO A 44 27.53 20.61 -1.03
C PRO A 44 27.59 19.38 -0.10
N PRO A 45 26.74 19.32 0.95
CA PRO A 45 26.60 18.13 1.77
C PRO A 45 26.46 16.87 0.90
N TRP A 46 27.02 15.74 1.35
CA TRP A 46 27.11 14.52 0.55
C TRP A 46 25.79 14.10 -0.10
N ALA A 47 24.64 14.35 0.55
CA ALA A 47 23.31 14.06 0.02
C ALA A 47 22.98 14.89 -1.24
N ARG A 48 23.28 16.19 -1.21
CA ARG A 48 23.12 17.08 -2.37
C ARG A 48 24.18 16.78 -3.44
N SER A 49 25.41 16.47 -3.03
CA SER A 49 26.47 16.01 -3.94
C SER A 49 26.08 14.72 -4.66
N TRP A 50 25.42 13.79 -3.96
CA TRP A 50 24.89 12.56 -4.53
C TRP A 50 23.74 12.84 -5.49
N ALA A 51 22.73 13.62 -5.08
CA ALA A 51 21.60 13.99 -5.93
C ALA A 51 22.02 14.73 -7.22
N ALA A 52 23.08 15.56 -7.14
CA ALA A 52 23.65 16.23 -8.29
C ALA A 52 24.30 15.28 -9.32
N GLN A 53 24.48 13.99 -8.99
CA GLN A 53 24.97 12.98 -9.92
C GLN A 53 23.88 12.39 -10.81
N GLN A 54 22.67 12.95 -10.86
CA GLN A 54 21.54 12.45 -11.65
C GLN A 54 21.88 12.13 -13.11
N ASP A 55 22.79 12.88 -13.73
CA ASP A 55 23.23 12.68 -15.14
C ASP A 55 24.36 11.63 -15.27
N ARG A 56 24.75 10.98 -14.17
CA ARG A 56 25.74 9.91 -14.17
C ARG A 56 25.03 8.56 -14.33
N LEU A 57 25.46 7.77 -15.31
CA LEU A 57 24.95 6.42 -15.55
C LEU A 57 24.99 5.53 -14.30
N ARG A 58 26.04 5.66 -13.48
CA ARG A 58 26.16 4.92 -12.21
C ARG A 58 25.04 5.30 -11.24
N PHE A 59 24.69 6.59 -11.20
CA PHE A 59 23.57 7.07 -10.41
C PHE A 59 22.27 6.53 -10.99
N VAL A 60 22.01 6.65 -12.29
CA VAL A 60 20.78 6.09 -12.91
C VAL A 60 20.65 4.58 -12.68
N MET A 61 21.75 3.82 -12.79
CA MET A 61 21.76 2.38 -12.48
C MET A 61 21.47 2.09 -11.00
N ALA A 62 22.05 2.86 -10.08
CA ALA A 62 21.83 2.71 -8.65
C ALA A 62 20.46 3.25 -8.20
N ASN A 63 19.92 4.22 -8.94
CA ASN A 63 18.74 4.99 -8.60
C ASN A 63 17.49 4.58 -9.37
N ASN A 64 17.55 3.44 -10.06
CA ASN A 64 16.42 2.95 -10.82
C ASN A 64 15.25 2.61 -9.91
N LEU A 65 14.25 3.49 -9.99
CA LEU A 65 13.36 3.90 -8.91
C LEU A 65 12.61 2.75 -8.23
N ILE A 66 12.41 1.60 -8.88
CA ILE A 66 11.59 0.52 -8.32
C ILE A 66 12.14 -0.89 -8.56
N LEU A 67 13.20 -1.00 -9.36
CA LEU A 67 13.73 -2.28 -9.84
C LEU A 67 14.13 -3.22 -8.69
N PRO A 68 14.88 -2.78 -7.66
CA PRO A 68 15.28 -3.68 -6.58
C PRO A 68 14.09 -4.28 -5.83
N TRP A 69 13.00 -3.52 -5.67
CA TRP A 69 11.78 -3.99 -5.00
C TRP A 69 11.03 -5.03 -5.84
N LEU A 70 10.84 -4.76 -7.13
CA LEU A 70 10.19 -5.70 -8.06
C LEU A 70 10.95 -7.01 -8.17
N LEU A 71 12.28 -6.95 -8.30
CA LEU A 71 13.13 -8.14 -8.35
C LEU A 71 13.09 -8.92 -7.03
N SER A 72 13.03 -8.22 -5.88
CA SER A 72 12.87 -8.84 -4.57
C SER A 72 11.54 -9.58 -4.44
N ALA A 73 10.44 -8.93 -4.85
CA ALA A 73 9.12 -9.53 -4.91
C ALA A 73 9.10 -10.78 -5.81
N ALA A 74 9.62 -10.67 -7.04
CA ALA A 74 9.69 -11.78 -7.98
C ALA A 74 10.54 -12.94 -7.44
N ALA A 75 11.70 -12.66 -6.84
CA ALA A 75 12.56 -13.66 -6.23
C ALA A 75 11.82 -14.42 -5.11
N VAL A 76 11.11 -13.70 -4.24
CA VAL A 76 10.37 -14.29 -3.13
C VAL A 76 9.18 -15.13 -3.63
N LEU A 77 8.46 -14.68 -4.66
CA LEU A 77 7.40 -15.48 -5.31
C LEU A 77 7.96 -16.76 -5.95
N LEU A 78 9.13 -16.71 -6.59
CA LEU A 78 9.79 -17.89 -7.16
C LEU A 78 10.28 -18.85 -6.07
N ILE A 79 10.77 -18.34 -4.94
CA ILE A 79 11.12 -19.16 -3.76
C ILE A 79 9.86 -19.82 -3.19
N ALA A 80 8.76 -19.08 -3.06
CA ALA A 80 7.46 -19.59 -2.62
C ALA A 80 6.94 -20.71 -3.51
N PHE A 81 7.02 -20.51 -4.82
CA PHE A 81 6.71 -21.51 -5.83
C PHE A 81 7.56 -22.78 -5.64
N ARG A 82 8.89 -22.65 -5.57
CA ARG A 82 9.81 -23.79 -5.39
C ARG A 82 9.53 -24.54 -4.09
N ARG A 83 9.29 -23.82 -2.99
CA ARG A 83 9.00 -24.41 -1.68
C ARG A 83 7.69 -25.20 -1.68
N THR A 84 6.64 -24.63 -2.28
CA THR A 84 5.33 -25.29 -2.40
C THR A 84 5.38 -26.52 -3.32
N ARG A 85 6.20 -26.48 -4.37
CA ARG A 85 6.41 -27.66 -5.23
C ARG A 85 7.17 -28.79 -4.52
N ARG A 86 8.10 -28.45 -3.62
CA ARG A 86 8.89 -29.43 -2.84
C ARG A 86 8.13 -30.06 -1.68
N SER A 87 7.01 -29.49 -1.24
CA SER A 87 6.26 -30.01 -0.09
C SER A 87 5.39 -31.24 -0.40
N GLY A 88 5.33 -31.69 -1.65
CA GLY A 88 4.61 -32.90 -2.05
C GLY A 88 3.67 -32.71 -3.24
N PRO A 89 2.85 -33.73 -3.56
CA PRO A 89 1.88 -33.66 -4.65
C PRO A 89 0.82 -32.58 -4.37
N LEU A 90 0.59 -31.72 -5.36
CA LEU A 90 -0.39 -30.64 -5.29
C LEU A 90 -1.65 -31.01 -6.08
N PRO A 91 -2.86 -30.74 -5.57
CA PRO A 91 -4.08 -30.76 -6.36
C PRO A 91 -3.95 -29.90 -7.62
N VAL A 92 -4.70 -30.25 -8.67
CA VAL A 92 -4.63 -29.58 -9.99
C VAL A 92 -4.85 -28.08 -9.87
N GLN A 93 -5.82 -27.65 -9.06
CA GLN A 93 -6.15 -26.24 -8.85
C GLN A 93 -5.03 -25.49 -8.11
N GLU A 94 -4.53 -26.04 -6.99
CA GLU A 94 -3.38 -25.49 -6.25
C GLU A 94 -2.14 -25.36 -7.15
N LYS A 95 -1.82 -26.41 -7.92
CA LYS A 95 -0.72 -26.40 -8.89
C LYS A 95 -0.87 -25.28 -9.93
N ALA A 96 -2.08 -25.05 -10.43
CA ALA A 96 -2.36 -23.97 -11.38
C ALA A 96 -2.18 -22.58 -10.77
N ARG A 97 -2.60 -22.36 -9.50
CA ARG A 97 -2.40 -21.09 -8.78
C ARG A 97 -0.93 -20.81 -8.53
N VAL A 98 -0.20 -21.81 -8.03
CA VAL A 98 1.23 -21.73 -7.76
C VAL A 98 2.02 -21.48 -9.06
N ARG A 99 1.65 -22.14 -10.18
CA ARG A 99 2.22 -21.83 -11.51
C ARG A 99 1.91 -20.40 -11.96
N THR A 100 0.70 -19.91 -11.72
CA THR A 100 0.33 -18.52 -12.04
C THR A 100 1.22 -17.53 -11.29
N ALA A 101 1.56 -17.81 -10.03
CA ALA A 101 2.50 -16.99 -9.27
C ALA A 101 3.93 -16.98 -9.86
N ALA A 102 4.41 -18.12 -10.34
CA ALA A 102 5.71 -18.19 -11.01
C ALA A 102 5.72 -17.45 -12.36
N VAL A 103 4.64 -17.58 -13.15
CA VAL A 103 4.48 -16.84 -14.40
C VAL A 103 4.44 -15.34 -14.13
N TRP A 104 3.67 -14.91 -13.12
CA TRP A 104 3.62 -13.51 -12.71
C TRP A 104 4.98 -13.00 -12.26
N ALA A 105 5.75 -13.78 -11.49
CA ALA A 105 7.11 -13.38 -11.11
C ALA A 105 8.03 -13.18 -12.33
N GLY A 106 7.92 -14.04 -13.35
CA GLY A 106 8.62 -13.84 -14.62
C GLY A 106 8.16 -12.58 -15.36
N ILE A 107 6.86 -12.29 -15.33
CA ILE A 107 6.31 -11.04 -15.88
C ILE A 107 6.81 -9.84 -15.10
N CYS A 108 6.88 -9.87 -13.76
CA CYS A 108 7.46 -8.77 -12.97
C CYS A 108 8.89 -8.47 -13.42
N ILE A 109 9.72 -9.50 -13.61
CA ILE A 109 11.09 -9.33 -14.13
C ILE A 109 11.07 -8.70 -15.52
N LEU A 110 10.17 -9.15 -16.41
CA LEU A 110 10.06 -8.60 -17.75
C LEU A 110 9.57 -7.14 -17.75
N LEU A 111 8.53 -6.81 -16.99
CA LEU A 111 8.00 -5.45 -16.83
C LEU A 111 9.07 -4.52 -16.25
N SER A 112 9.82 -5.01 -15.26
CA SER A 112 10.99 -4.33 -14.70
C SER A 112 12.07 -4.04 -15.74
N LEU A 113 12.41 -5.02 -16.59
CA LEU A 113 13.41 -4.83 -17.63
C LEU A 113 12.92 -3.86 -18.72
N LEU A 114 11.63 -3.91 -19.07
CA LEU A 114 11.06 -3.06 -20.12
C LEU A 114 10.83 -1.62 -19.66
N GLY A 115 10.26 -1.41 -18.47
CA GLY A 115 9.91 -0.07 -17.98
C GLY A 115 10.95 0.59 -17.06
N THR A 116 11.96 -0.14 -16.59
CA THR A 116 13.08 0.48 -15.84
C THR A 116 14.41 0.31 -16.55
N GLY A 117 14.56 -0.75 -17.36
CA GLY A 117 15.74 -0.89 -18.21
C GLY A 117 15.77 0.14 -19.35
N ASP A 118 14.64 0.68 -19.76
CA ASP A 118 14.57 1.75 -20.74
C ASP A 118 15.20 3.05 -20.22
N ASN A 119 15.02 3.41 -18.95
CA ASN A 119 15.70 4.55 -18.34
C ASN A 119 17.24 4.41 -18.38
N VAL A 120 17.77 3.20 -18.11
CA VAL A 120 19.23 2.93 -18.25
C VAL A 120 19.65 3.02 -19.71
N PHE A 121 18.86 2.43 -20.59
CA PHE A 121 19.12 2.43 -22.02
C PHE A 121 19.14 3.87 -22.55
N TYR A 122 18.16 4.69 -22.16
CA TYR A 122 18.02 6.07 -22.56
C TYR A 122 19.21 6.91 -22.08
N GLU A 123 19.61 6.76 -20.82
CA GLU A 123 20.78 7.47 -20.30
C GLU A 123 22.08 7.02 -20.97
N THR A 124 22.20 5.72 -21.28
CA THR A 124 23.36 5.20 -22.01
C THR A 124 23.42 5.79 -23.42
N MET A 125 22.28 5.90 -24.09
CA MET A 125 22.20 6.40 -25.46
C MET A 125 22.39 7.91 -25.56
N ARG A 126 21.92 8.71 -24.57
CA ARG A 126 22.19 10.16 -24.48
C ARG A 126 23.67 10.51 -24.55
N ARG A 127 24.55 9.61 -24.10
CA ARG A 127 26.00 9.80 -24.11
C ARG A 127 26.66 9.52 -25.47
N HIS A 128 26.00 8.72 -26.31
CA HIS A 128 26.54 8.26 -27.58
C HIS A 128 25.85 8.89 -28.79
N VAL A 129 24.69 9.51 -28.60
CA VAL A 129 23.86 10.12 -29.65
C VAL A 129 23.66 11.60 -29.33
N PRO A 130 23.75 12.52 -30.31
CA PRO A 130 23.46 13.93 -30.10
C PRO A 130 22.09 14.14 -29.45
N GLU A 131 22.02 15.06 -28.48
CA GLU A 131 20.87 15.24 -27.58
C GLU A 131 19.53 15.42 -28.31
N GLY A 132 19.50 16.21 -29.38
CA GLY A 132 18.31 16.41 -30.21
C GLY A 132 17.82 15.10 -30.85
N LEU A 133 18.70 14.40 -31.58
CA LEU A 133 18.38 13.13 -32.25
C LEU A 133 17.89 12.03 -31.29
N TRP A 134 18.33 12.08 -30.03
CA TRP A 134 17.99 11.07 -29.05
C TRP A 134 16.61 11.30 -28.41
N ALA A 135 16.28 12.55 -28.05
CA ALA A 135 15.00 12.88 -27.41
C ALA A 135 13.80 12.41 -28.22
N ASP A 136 13.90 12.46 -29.54
CA ASP A 136 12.80 12.08 -30.44
C ASP A 136 12.67 10.57 -30.64
N ARG A 137 13.81 9.85 -30.65
CA ARG A 137 13.80 8.38 -30.64
C ARG A 137 13.24 7.82 -29.35
N GLN A 138 13.42 8.52 -28.23
CA GLN A 138 12.89 8.13 -26.93
C GLN A 138 11.35 8.03 -26.94
N ALA A 139 10.66 8.99 -27.57
CA ALA A 139 9.20 8.99 -27.64
C ALA A 139 8.64 7.83 -28.50
N HIS A 140 9.27 7.54 -29.65
CA HIS A 140 8.94 6.37 -30.47
C HIS A 140 9.08 5.06 -29.69
N HIS A 141 10.23 4.88 -29.01
CA HIS A 141 10.48 3.69 -28.21
C HIS A 141 9.48 3.54 -27.08
N ALA A 142 9.14 4.63 -26.39
CA ALA A 142 8.19 4.58 -25.30
C ALA A 142 6.78 4.17 -25.75
N LEU A 143 6.30 4.60 -26.92
CA LEU A 143 5.02 4.10 -27.47
C LEU A 143 5.03 2.58 -27.64
N LEU A 144 6.12 2.04 -28.19
CA LEU A 144 6.28 0.60 -28.41
C LEU A 144 6.42 -0.18 -27.09
N ILE A 145 7.13 0.36 -26.11
CA ILE A 145 7.26 -0.24 -24.79
C ILE A 145 5.90 -0.26 -24.09
N ASN A 146 5.18 0.85 -24.04
CA ASN A 146 3.83 0.91 -23.48
C ASN A 146 2.89 -0.13 -24.13
N LEU A 147 2.91 -0.25 -25.46
CA LEU A 147 2.16 -1.29 -26.19
C LEU A 147 2.57 -2.69 -25.75
N ALA A 148 3.88 -2.98 -25.68
CA ALA A 148 4.39 -4.27 -25.24
C ALA A 148 3.93 -4.59 -23.81
N LEU A 149 4.01 -3.63 -22.88
CA LEU A 149 3.53 -3.77 -21.50
C LEU A 149 2.02 -4.09 -21.47
N GLY A 150 1.22 -3.35 -22.25
CA GLY A 150 -0.22 -3.60 -22.37
C GLY A 150 -0.54 -5.00 -22.91
N TRP A 151 0.17 -5.46 -23.93
CA TRP A 151 0.02 -6.80 -24.50
C TRP A 151 0.49 -7.92 -23.55
N ILE A 152 1.58 -7.72 -22.81
CA ILE A 152 2.04 -8.67 -21.79
C ILE A 152 0.97 -8.83 -20.70
N LEU A 153 0.40 -7.72 -20.21
CA LEU A 153 -0.67 -7.76 -19.22
C LEU A 153 -1.96 -8.37 -19.79
N LEU A 154 -2.31 -8.07 -21.05
CA LEU A 154 -3.47 -8.66 -21.72
C LEU A 154 -3.31 -10.18 -21.89
N ALA A 155 -2.12 -10.63 -22.30
CA ALA A 155 -1.77 -12.03 -22.40
C ALA A 155 -1.75 -12.73 -21.05
N PHE A 156 -1.30 -12.05 -20.00
CA PHE A 156 -1.44 -12.57 -18.64
C PHE A 156 -2.90 -12.59 -18.18
N GLY A 157 -3.74 -11.66 -18.62
CA GLY A 157 -5.18 -11.66 -18.35
C GLY A 157 -5.91 -12.86 -18.98
N VAL A 158 -5.41 -13.39 -20.11
CA VAL A 158 -6.00 -14.49 -20.89
C VAL A 158 -7.53 -14.30 -21.05
N PRO A 159 -8.00 -13.18 -21.62
CA PRO A 159 -9.43 -12.96 -21.79
C PRO A 159 -10.00 -14.05 -22.72
N ARG A 160 -11.11 -14.68 -22.31
CA ARG A 160 -11.75 -15.75 -23.08
C ARG A 160 -12.45 -15.24 -24.35
N ARG A 161 -12.88 -13.99 -24.34
CA ARG A 161 -13.60 -13.40 -25.48
C ARG A 161 -12.62 -12.86 -26.50
N PHE A 162 -12.73 -13.37 -27.73
CA PHE A 162 -11.98 -12.85 -28.87
C PHE A 162 -12.17 -11.34 -29.08
N THR A 163 -13.34 -10.79 -28.74
CA THR A 163 -13.61 -9.35 -28.87
C THR A 163 -12.69 -8.46 -28.04
N ILE A 164 -12.17 -8.96 -26.91
CA ILE A 164 -11.20 -8.21 -26.09
C ILE A 164 -9.84 -8.17 -26.79
N TRP A 165 -9.41 -9.28 -27.37
CA TRP A 165 -8.18 -9.36 -28.16
C TRP A 165 -8.27 -8.48 -29.41
N ALA A 166 -9.40 -8.53 -30.12
CA ALA A 166 -9.66 -7.67 -31.27
C ALA A 166 -9.63 -6.18 -30.89
N ALA A 167 -10.22 -5.80 -29.75
CA ALA A 167 -10.15 -4.43 -29.25
C ALA A 167 -8.70 -4.00 -28.95
N GLY A 168 -7.91 -4.86 -28.31
CA GLY A 168 -6.48 -4.61 -28.11
C GLY A 168 -5.71 -4.42 -29.42
N ALA A 169 -5.99 -5.25 -30.44
CA ALA A 169 -5.41 -5.11 -31.77
C ALA A 169 -5.78 -3.79 -32.44
N VAL A 170 -7.06 -3.40 -32.44
CA VAL A 170 -7.52 -2.13 -33.02
C VAL A 170 -6.87 -0.93 -32.33
N LEU A 171 -6.81 -0.92 -30.99
CA LEU A 171 -6.17 0.14 -30.22
C LEU A 171 -4.64 0.18 -30.41
N THR A 172 -4.03 -0.90 -30.89
CA THR A 172 -2.58 -0.93 -31.16
C THR A 172 -2.23 -0.20 -32.46
N LEU A 173 -3.16 -0.18 -33.43
CA LEU A 173 -2.88 0.34 -34.78
C LEU A 173 -2.39 1.80 -34.79
N PRO A 174 -3.00 2.77 -34.08
CA PRO A 174 -2.54 4.15 -34.11
C PRO A 174 -1.14 4.32 -33.50
N GLY A 175 -0.87 3.64 -32.38
CA GLY A 175 0.44 3.66 -31.73
C GLY A 175 1.55 3.11 -32.62
N VAL A 176 1.30 1.98 -33.29
CA VAL A 176 2.27 1.38 -34.22
C VAL A 176 2.42 2.23 -35.47
N ALA A 177 1.33 2.76 -36.04
CA ALA A 177 1.38 3.61 -37.23
C ALA A 177 2.21 4.86 -36.98
N VAL A 178 2.00 5.55 -35.85
CA VAL A 178 2.79 6.74 -35.47
C VAL A 178 4.25 6.36 -35.16
N ALA A 179 4.50 5.22 -34.52
CA ALA A 179 5.85 4.80 -34.20
C ALA A 179 6.67 4.34 -35.42
N VAL A 180 6.04 3.76 -36.45
CA VAL A 180 6.69 3.17 -37.62
C VAL A 180 6.72 4.12 -38.83
N TRP A 181 5.68 4.95 -38.99
CA TRP A 181 5.54 5.91 -40.10
C TRP A 181 5.28 7.33 -39.58
N PRO A 182 6.18 7.92 -38.78
CA PRO A 182 5.99 9.26 -38.21
C PRO A 182 5.81 10.33 -39.31
N GLU A 183 6.56 10.25 -40.40
CA GLU A 183 6.54 11.21 -41.52
C GLU A 183 5.16 11.33 -42.19
N PHE A 184 4.41 10.23 -42.27
CA PHE A 184 3.06 10.24 -42.85
C PHE A 184 2.10 11.15 -42.08
N PHE A 185 2.36 11.35 -40.79
CA PHE A 185 1.56 12.19 -39.91
C PHE A 185 2.17 13.58 -39.72
N GLY A 186 3.23 13.95 -40.45
CA GLY A 186 3.93 15.23 -40.25
C GLY A 186 4.79 15.29 -38.98
N LEU A 187 5.09 14.12 -38.39
CA LEU A 187 6.10 13.95 -37.34
C LEU A 187 7.43 13.64 -38.02
N THR A 188 8.57 13.95 -37.40
CA THR A 188 9.87 13.65 -38.02
C THR A 188 10.67 12.66 -37.18
N GLU A 189 11.57 11.92 -37.82
CA GLU A 189 12.48 11.00 -37.11
C GLU A 189 13.47 11.72 -36.16
N HIS A 190 13.57 13.05 -36.26
CA HIS A 190 14.58 13.89 -35.58
C HIS A 190 13.98 15.05 -34.78
N THR A 191 12.65 15.12 -34.69
CA THR A 191 11.86 16.01 -33.83
C THR A 191 10.47 15.38 -33.78
N PHE A 192 10.14 14.74 -32.66
CA PHE A 192 8.93 13.93 -32.53
C PHE A 192 7.69 14.81 -32.71
N LEU A 193 7.75 16.05 -32.23
CA LEU A 193 6.73 17.06 -32.49
C LEU A 193 7.41 18.45 -32.60
N PRO A 194 7.86 18.87 -33.79
CA PRO A 194 8.55 20.15 -33.96
C PRO A 194 7.64 21.35 -33.63
N VAL A 195 8.25 22.49 -33.34
CA VAL A 195 7.55 23.78 -33.11
C VAL A 195 6.69 24.18 -34.30
N ASP A 196 7.10 23.81 -35.51
CA ASP A 196 6.37 24.08 -36.74
C ASP A 196 5.52 22.88 -37.22
N ALA A 197 5.29 21.89 -36.35
CA ALA A 197 4.47 20.72 -36.68
C ALA A 197 3.05 21.14 -37.08
N PRO A 198 2.48 20.53 -38.14
CA PRO A 198 1.10 20.79 -38.52
C PRO A 198 0.13 20.18 -37.50
N ASP A 199 -1.08 20.75 -37.38
CA ASP A 199 -2.06 20.34 -36.36
C ASP A 199 -2.44 18.84 -36.45
N HIS A 200 -2.44 18.26 -37.65
CA HIS A 200 -2.72 16.85 -37.83
C HIS A 200 -1.66 15.93 -37.18
N ALA A 201 -0.41 16.39 -37.05
CA ALA A 201 0.66 15.68 -36.36
C ALA A 201 0.39 15.61 -34.86
N VAL A 202 -0.04 16.73 -34.27
CA VAL A 202 -0.44 16.82 -32.86
C VAL A 202 -1.62 15.89 -32.58
N ILE A 203 -2.64 15.92 -33.45
CA ILE A 203 -3.82 15.05 -33.33
C ILE A 203 -3.42 13.58 -33.46
N ALA A 204 -2.59 13.22 -34.43
CA ALA A 204 -2.11 11.85 -34.63
C ALA A 204 -1.38 11.33 -33.39
N LEU A 205 -0.47 12.12 -32.82
CA LEU A 205 0.25 11.74 -31.61
C LEU A 205 -0.70 11.62 -30.41
N PHE A 206 -1.63 12.57 -30.23
CA PHE A 206 -2.62 12.51 -29.15
C PHE A 206 -3.48 11.24 -29.23
N VAL A 207 -3.96 10.89 -30.43
CA VAL A 207 -4.71 9.66 -30.68
C VAL A 207 -3.86 8.43 -30.40
N ALA A 208 -2.62 8.40 -30.89
CA ALA A 208 -1.69 7.29 -30.64
C ALA A 208 -1.47 7.07 -29.14
N VAL A 209 -1.14 8.12 -28.39
CA VAL A 209 -0.89 8.04 -26.95
C VAL A 209 -2.14 7.61 -26.18
N GLY A 210 -3.30 8.17 -26.51
CA GLY A 210 -4.58 7.76 -25.91
C GLY A 210 -4.90 6.29 -26.17
N CYS A 211 -4.67 5.80 -27.39
CA CYS A 211 -4.87 4.40 -27.76
C CYS A 211 -3.87 3.46 -27.08
N VAL A 212 -2.58 3.84 -27.01
CA VAL A 212 -1.54 3.09 -26.31
C VAL A 212 -1.85 2.96 -24.82
N LEU A 213 -2.25 4.06 -24.17
CA LEU A 213 -2.71 4.06 -22.79
C LEU A 213 -3.97 3.19 -22.62
N ALA A 214 -4.90 3.22 -23.57
CA ALA A 214 -6.09 2.36 -23.54
C ALA A 214 -5.73 0.87 -23.61
N VAL A 215 -4.74 0.47 -24.43
CA VAL A 215 -4.22 -0.92 -24.47
C VAL A 215 -3.62 -1.30 -23.12
N LEU A 216 -2.80 -0.42 -22.53
CA LEU A 216 -2.18 -0.65 -21.22
C LEU A 216 -3.21 -0.84 -20.12
N LEU A 217 -4.23 0.03 -20.08
CA LEU A 217 -5.34 -0.07 -19.13
C LEU A 217 -6.20 -1.31 -19.39
N LEU A 218 -6.48 -1.65 -20.65
CA LEU A 218 -7.23 -2.86 -21.02
C LEU A 218 -6.50 -4.14 -20.56
N GLY A 219 -5.19 -4.22 -20.81
CA GLY A 219 -4.35 -5.32 -20.35
C GLY A 219 -4.34 -5.43 -18.83
N SER A 220 -4.23 -4.30 -18.14
CA SER A 220 -4.25 -4.20 -16.68
C SER A 220 -5.60 -4.67 -16.10
N VAL A 221 -6.71 -4.20 -16.67
CA VAL A 221 -8.06 -4.64 -16.29
C VAL A 221 -8.23 -6.13 -16.54
N ALA A 222 -7.74 -6.67 -17.67
CA ALA A 222 -7.81 -8.10 -17.93
C ALA A 222 -7.00 -8.93 -16.92
N ALA A 223 -5.79 -8.49 -16.57
CA ALA A 223 -4.95 -9.11 -15.56
C ALA A 223 -5.60 -9.09 -14.17
N VAL A 224 -6.06 -7.91 -13.72
CA VAL A 224 -6.76 -7.73 -12.43
C VAL A 224 -8.06 -8.53 -12.42
N TRP A 225 -8.84 -8.51 -13.49
CA TRP A 225 -10.09 -9.27 -13.59
C TRP A 225 -9.85 -10.77 -13.43
N ARG A 226 -8.87 -11.32 -14.15
CA ARG A 226 -8.47 -12.72 -14.02
C ARG A 226 -8.10 -13.01 -12.56
N MET A 227 -7.21 -12.22 -11.95
CA MET A 227 -6.78 -12.46 -10.57
C MET A 227 -7.93 -12.30 -9.57
N ALA A 228 -8.81 -11.31 -9.75
CA ALA A 228 -9.99 -11.09 -8.93
C ALA A 228 -10.97 -12.28 -8.99
N GLN A 229 -11.12 -12.94 -10.15
CA GLN A 229 -11.85 -14.21 -10.25
C GLN A 229 -11.16 -15.32 -9.47
N LEU A 230 -9.82 -15.44 -9.58
CA LEU A 230 -9.07 -16.48 -8.84
C LEU A 230 -9.22 -16.33 -7.33
N VAL A 231 -9.21 -15.08 -6.84
CA VAL A 231 -9.43 -14.72 -5.42
C VAL A 231 -10.91 -14.75 -5.04
N GLY A 232 -11.84 -14.78 -6.01
CA GLY A 232 -13.28 -14.87 -5.75
C GLY A 232 -13.93 -13.56 -5.35
N LEU A 233 -13.30 -12.45 -5.72
CA LEU A 233 -13.88 -11.13 -5.64
C LEU A 233 -14.95 -10.93 -6.71
N VAL A 234 -14.87 -11.66 -7.82
CA VAL A 234 -15.90 -11.68 -8.87
C VAL A 234 -16.84 -12.86 -8.63
N PRO A 235 -18.15 -12.63 -8.36
CA PRO A 235 -19.11 -13.70 -8.19
C PRO A 235 -19.37 -14.44 -9.52
N PRO A 236 -19.65 -15.76 -9.49
CA PRO A 236 -20.04 -16.51 -10.67
C PRO A 236 -21.39 -16.01 -11.22
N ARG A 237 -21.63 -16.18 -12.52
CA ARG A 237 -22.82 -15.64 -13.20
C ARG A 237 -24.13 -16.32 -12.78
N SER A 238 -24.07 -17.61 -12.45
CA SER A 238 -25.20 -18.35 -11.91
C SER A 238 -24.79 -18.97 -10.58
N ALA A 239 -25.56 -18.67 -9.54
CA ALA A 239 -25.47 -19.30 -8.23
C ALA A 239 -26.66 -20.25 -7.98
N ALA A 240 -27.44 -20.55 -9.03
CA ALA A 240 -28.58 -21.46 -8.92
C ALA A 240 -28.09 -22.88 -8.54
N PRO A 241 -28.72 -23.52 -7.53
CA PRO A 241 -28.40 -24.90 -7.17
C PRO A 241 -28.54 -25.82 -8.40
N GLY A 242 -27.46 -26.50 -8.78
CA GLY A 242 -27.44 -27.44 -9.91
C GLY A 242 -27.04 -26.87 -11.28
N ALA A 243 -26.92 -25.54 -11.43
CA ALA A 243 -26.40 -24.96 -12.66
C ALA A 243 -24.86 -25.05 -12.72
N VAL A 244 -24.30 -25.42 -13.87
CA VAL A 244 -22.85 -25.36 -14.11
C VAL A 244 -22.39 -23.92 -13.87
N SER A 245 -21.48 -23.72 -12.92
CA SER A 245 -21.00 -22.39 -12.55
C SER A 245 -20.17 -21.79 -13.68
N THR A 246 -20.82 -21.04 -14.56
CA THR A 246 -20.11 -20.30 -15.61
C THR A 246 -19.44 -19.09 -14.99
N GLU A 247 -18.11 -19.02 -15.10
CA GLU A 247 -17.33 -17.87 -14.67
C GLU A 247 -17.78 -16.61 -15.42
N ARG A 248 -17.89 -15.49 -14.70
CA ARG A 248 -18.31 -14.22 -15.29
C ARG A 248 -17.18 -13.64 -16.13
N GLU A 249 -17.34 -13.65 -17.45
CA GLU A 249 -16.32 -13.13 -18.37
C GLU A 249 -16.24 -11.59 -18.33
N LEU A 250 -15.03 -11.08 -18.60
CA LEU A 250 -14.83 -9.66 -18.86
C LEU A 250 -15.61 -9.28 -20.13
N SER A 251 -16.36 -8.17 -20.08
CA SER A 251 -17.29 -7.80 -21.14
C SER A 251 -16.96 -6.41 -21.67
N LEU A 252 -16.63 -6.34 -22.97
CA LEU A 252 -16.30 -5.09 -23.66
C LEU A 252 -17.42 -4.04 -23.55
N ARG A 253 -18.69 -4.46 -23.47
CA ARG A 253 -19.85 -3.56 -23.26
C ARG A 253 -19.68 -2.61 -22.07
N TRP A 254 -19.03 -3.08 -21.00
CA TRP A 254 -18.80 -2.28 -19.80
C TRP A 254 -17.37 -1.75 -19.74
N THR A 255 -16.41 -2.56 -20.16
CA THR A 255 -14.99 -2.20 -20.12
C THR A 255 -14.64 -1.08 -21.10
N ALA A 256 -15.19 -1.08 -22.33
CA ALA A 256 -14.90 -0.05 -23.33
C ALA A 256 -15.31 1.37 -22.89
N PRO A 257 -16.57 1.64 -22.47
CA PRO A 257 -16.93 3.00 -22.05
C PRO A 257 -16.14 3.45 -20.82
N LEU A 258 -15.85 2.54 -19.87
CA LEU A 258 -15.01 2.86 -18.71
C LEU A 258 -13.57 3.21 -19.11
N LEU A 259 -12.99 2.50 -20.08
CA LEU A 259 -11.67 2.81 -20.62
C LEU A 259 -11.65 4.17 -21.32
N VAL A 260 -12.67 4.47 -22.14
CA VAL A 260 -12.78 5.78 -22.80
C VAL A 260 -12.88 6.90 -21.78
N VAL A 261 -13.73 6.75 -20.76
CA VAL A 261 -13.86 7.73 -19.66
C VAL A 261 -12.55 7.86 -18.89
N ALA A 262 -11.85 6.76 -18.61
CA ALA A 262 -10.56 6.79 -17.92
C ALA A 262 -9.52 7.54 -18.74
N VAL A 263 -9.31 7.18 -20.00
CA VAL A 263 -8.33 7.84 -20.88
C VAL A 263 -8.66 9.31 -21.08
N ALA A 264 -9.93 9.66 -21.32
CA ALA A 264 -10.36 11.04 -21.46
C ALA A 264 -10.16 11.83 -20.15
N GLY A 265 -10.52 11.24 -19.00
CA GLY A 265 -10.30 11.86 -17.69
C GLY A 265 -8.83 12.11 -17.39
N LEU A 266 -7.95 11.13 -17.68
CA LEU A 266 -6.50 11.29 -17.56
C LEU A 266 -5.99 12.43 -18.45
N GLY A 267 -6.42 12.46 -19.72
CA GLY A 267 -6.05 13.53 -20.66
C GLY A 267 -6.52 14.91 -20.20
N LEU A 268 -7.75 15.02 -19.68
CA LEU A 268 -8.29 16.27 -19.14
C LEU A 268 -7.54 16.75 -17.90
N CYS A 269 -7.30 15.86 -16.92
CA CYS A 269 -6.51 16.19 -15.74
C CYS A 269 -5.09 16.65 -16.12
N ARG A 270 -4.48 15.96 -17.08
CA ARG A 270 -3.16 16.30 -17.59
C ARG A 270 -3.12 17.66 -18.28
N ALA A 271 -4.11 17.95 -19.13
CA ALA A 271 -4.23 19.24 -19.82
C ALA A 271 -4.43 20.37 -18.81
N ALA A 272 -5.30 20.18 -17.81
CA ALA A 272 -5.52 21.16 -16.75
C ALA A 272 -4.25 21.43 -15.93
N ALA A 273 -3.52 20.38 -15.55
CA ALA A 273 -2.24 20.53 -14.83
C ALA A 273 -1.17 21.24 -15.67
N SER A 274 -1.12 20.95 -16.98
CA SER A 274 -0.24 21.63 -17.94
C SER A 274 -0.52 23.13 -17.97
N GLU A 275 -1.78 23.50 -18.15
CA GLU A 275 -2.24 24.89 -18.21
C GLU A 275 -1.90 25.64 -16.91
N LEU A 276 -2.19 25.04 -15.76
CA LEU A 276 -1.85 25.64 -14.45
C LEU A 276 -0.34 25.83 -14.29
N SER A 277 0.45 24.85 -14.72
CA SER A 277 1.92 24.92 -14.68
C SER A 277 2.45 26.01 -15.62
N TRP A 278 1.88 26.13 -16.82
CA TRP A 278 2.18 27.18 -17.77
C TRP A 278 1.86 28.55 -17.19
N GLN A 279 0.64 28.77 -16.69
CA GLN A 279 0.24 30.03 -16.07
C GLN A 279 1.16 30.42 -14.90
N ARG A 280 1.55 29.44 -14.08
CA ARG A 280 2.48 29.65 -12.97
C ARG A 280 3.88 30.05 -13.44
N THR A 281 4.37 29.49 -14.55
CA THR A 281 5.73 29.77 -15.04
C THR A 281 5.77 31.02 -15.92
N SER A 282 4.66 31.33 -16.60
CA SER A 282 4.51 32.45 -17.54
C SER A 282 3.85 33.68 -16.92
N TRP A 283 3.69 33.76 -15.60
CA TRP A 283 2.91 34.81 -14.94
C TRP A 283 3.44 36.23 -15.15
N LEU A 284 4.75 36.37 -15.43
CA LEU A 284 5.40 37.64 -15.78
C LEU A 284 5.46 37.90 -17.28
N SER A 285 5.10 36.93 -18.12
CA SER A 285 5.18 37.04 -19.57
C SER A 285 4.05 37.92 -20.10
N ALA A 286 4.35 38.75 -21.11
CA ALA A 286 3.35 39.60 -21.75
C ALA A 286 2.39 38.76 -22.60
N GLN A 287 1.16 38.55 -22.11
CA GLN A 287 0.17 37.70 -22.79
C GLN A 287 -0.29 38.23 -24.16
N VAL A 288 -0.10 39.53 -24.42
CA VAL A 288 -0.47 40.18 -25.69
C VAL A 288 0.57 39.90 -26.79
N ASP A 289 1.77 39.43 -26.43
CA ASP A 289 2.83 39.11 -27.37
C ASP A 289 2.47 37.85 -28.18
N PRO A 290 2.49 37.90 -29.54
CA PRO A 290 2.35 36.70 -30.36
C PRO A 290 3.33 35.57 -30.01
N GLU A 291 4.51 35.89 -29.47
CA GLU A 291 5.47 34.88 -29.00
C GLU A 291 4.95 34.09 -27.80
N TYR A 292 4.10 34.68 -26.96
CA TYR A 292 3.49 33.99 -25.82
C TYR A 292 2.65 32.80 -26.29
N GLY A 293 1.81 33.00 -27.31
CA GLY A 293 0.97 31.94 -27.87
C GLY A 293 1.79 30.79 -28.47
N LYS A 294 2.87 31.10 -29.17
CA LYS A 294 3.80 30.10 -29.72
C LYS A 294 4.49 29.31 -28.61
N ALA A 295 5.05 30.01 -27.62
CA ALA A 295 5.71 29.38 -26.49
C ALA A 295 4.77 28.50 -25.66
N HIS A 296 3.50 28.90 -25.52
CA HIS A 296 2.47 28.10 -24.87
C HIS A 296 2.19 26.81 -25.65
N LEU A 297 1.95 26.91 -26.96
CA LEU A 297 1.74 25.73 -27.81
C LEU A 297 2.93 24.78 -27.77
N ASP A 298 4.15 25.31 -27.80
CA ASP A 298 5.38 24.51 -27.67
C ASP A 298 5.49 23.80 -26.33
N ALA A 299 5.08 24.47 -25.24
CA ALA A 299 5.02 23.86 -23.92
C ALA A 299 4.02 22.68 -23.91
N LEU A 300 2.81 22.87 -24.43
CA LEU A 300 1.79 21.81 -24.54
C LEU A 300 2.27 20.62 -25.39
N ARG A 301 3.00 20.89 -26.49
CA ARG A 301 3.57 19.86 -27.39
C ARG A 301 4.67 19.04 -26.72
N ARG A 302 5.59 19.70 -26.00
CA ARG A 302 6.62 19.01 -25.19
C ARG A 302 5.98 18.17 -24.10
N ASP A 303 4.93 18.70 -23.48
CA ASP A 303 4.16 18.04 -22.43
C ASP A 303 3.49 16.74 -22.90
N LEU A 304 2.92 16.75 -24.12
CA LEU A 304 2.34 15.56 -24.75
C LEU A 304 3.40 14.48 -25.02
N THR A 305 4.57 14.90 -25.51
CA THR A 305 5.71 13.99 -25.78
C THR A 305 6.27 13.41 -24.49
N TRP A 306 6.36 14.21 -23.43
CA TRP A 306 6.75 13.72 -22.11
C TRP A 306 5.75 12.68 -21.58
N PHE A 307 4.46 12.94 -21.74
CA PHE A 307 3.40 12.05 -21.25
C PHE A 307 3.45 10.68 -21.93
N SER A 308 3.73 10.61 -23.23
CA SER A 308 3.90 9.33 -23.93
C SER A 308 5.07 8.51 -23.39
N VAL A 309 6.13 9.19 -22.92
CA VAL A 309 7.30 8.54 -22.32
C VAL A 309 7.01 8.05 -20.90
N GLN A 310 6.31 8.85 -20.10
CA GLN A 310 6.25 8.67 -18.65
C GLN A 310 4.97 7.98 -18.15
N SER A 311 3.93 7.84 -19.00
CA SER A 311 2.68 7.20 -18.59
C SER A 311 2.83 5.75 -18.12
N GLN A 312 3.79 5.01 -18.70
CA GLN A 312 4.13 3.64 -18.28
C GLN A 312 4.71 3.60 -16.88
N ASP A 313 5.70 4.44 -16.56
CA ASP A 313 6.41 4.40 -15.28
C ASP A 313 5.43 4.72 -14.16
N TRP A 314 4.60 5.74 -14.38
CA TRP A 314 3.49 6.09 -13.52
C TRP A 314 2.51 4.92 -13.31
N TRP A 315 1.94 4.38 -14.40
CA TRP A 315 0.89 3.35 -14.30
C TRP A 315 1.42 2.03 -13.75
N THR A 316 2.60 1.60 -14.21
CA THR A 316 3.23 0.38 -13.74
C THR A 316 3.43 0.44 -12.24
N GLY A 317 3.92 1.58 -11.70
CA GLY A 317 4.08 1.86 -10.28
C GLY A 317 2.87 1.51 -9.40
N TYR A 318 1.65 1.67 -9.90
CA TYR A 318 0.42 1.33 -9.17
C TYR A 318 -0.12 -0.08 -9.43
N ILE A 319 0.00 -0.60 -10.66
CA ILE A 319 -0.69 -1.85 -11.00
C ILE A 319 0.05 -3.11 -10.51
N TRP A 320 1.39 -3.06 -10.44
CA TRP A 320 2.18 -4.27 -10.21
C TRP A 320 1.98 -4.83 -8.79
N TRP A 321 1.89 -3.96 -7.77
CA TRP A 321 1.78 -4.40 -6.37
C TRP A 321 0.40 -5.00 -6.11
N LEU A 322 -0.64 -4.40 -6.69
CA LEU A 322 -2.01 -4.91 -6.65
C LEU A 322 -2.10 -6.32 -7.26
N ILE A 323 -1.61 -6.51 -8.49
CA ILE A 323 -1.65 -7.83 -9.13
C ILE A 323 -0.81 -8.85 -8.33
N SER A 324 0.36 -8.45 -7.86
CA SER A 324 1.22 -9.32 -7.03
C SER A 324 0.53 -9.78 -5.75
N GLY A 325 -0.14 -8.87 -5.05
CA GLY A 325 -0.93 -9.20 -3.87
C GLY A 325 -2.11 -10.12 -4.19
N LEU A 326 -2.84 -9.86 -5.28
CA LEU A 326 -3.94 -10.73 -5.71
C LEU A 326 -3.46 -12.14 -6.10
N VAL A 327 -2.28 -12.26 -6.72
CA VAL A 327 -1.64 -13.54 -7.04
C VAL A 327 -1.37 -14.34 -5.76
N VAL A 328 -0.79 -13.69 -4.74
CA VAL A 328 -0.53 -14.32 -3.43
C VAL A 328 -1.85 -14.72 -2.76
N LEU A 329 -2.85 -13.84 -2.74
CA LEU A 329 -4.18 -14.14 -2.21
C LEU A 329 -4.86 -15.30 -2.95
N GLY A 330 -4.65 -15.43 -4.26
CA GLY A 330 -5.19 -16.51 -5.06
C GLY A 330 -4.64 -17.88 -4.67
N VAL A 331 -3.34 -17.94 -4.32
CA VAL A 331 -2.71 -19.14 -3.76
C VAL A 331 -3.24 -19.43 -2.35
N LEU A 332 -3.27 -18.42 -1.49
CA LEU A 332 -3.76 -18.54 -0.11
C LEU A 332 -5.22 -19.02 -0.05
N ARG A 333 -6.09 -18.52 -0.93
CA ARG A 333 -7.50 -18.94 -1.01
C ARG A 333 -7.64 -20.41 -1.34
N GLU A 334 -6.90 -20.87 -2.35
CA GLU A 334 -6.98 -22.25 -2.80
C GLU A 334 -6.54 -23.22 -1.70
N ARG A 335 -5.48 -22.83 -0.98
CA ARG A 335 -4.98 -23.57 0.18
C ARG A 335 -5.98 -23.57 1.34
N ALA A 336 -6.65 -22.45 1.59
CA ALA A 336 -7.72 -22.37 2.58
C ALA A 336 -8.94 -23.25 2.25
N ASN A 337 -9.31 -23.37 0.96
CA ASN A 337 -10.42 -24.22 0.54
C ASN A 337 -10.10 -25.71 0.74
N LYS A 338 -8.86 -26.14 0.49
CA LYS A 338 -8.39 -27.50 0.78
C LYS A 338 -8.37 -27.79 2.28
N ALA A 339 -7.99 -26.79 3.08
CA ALA A 339 -7.93 -26.87 4.53
C ALA A 339 -9.31 -27.01 5.20
N ALA A 340 -10.40 -26.64 4.54
CA ALA A 340 -11.75 -26.68 5.13
C ALA A 340 -12.21 -28.09 5.59
N LEU A 341 -11.54 -29.16 5.14
CA LEU A 341 -11.80 -30.54 5.58
C LEU A 341 -10.95 -31.00 6.77
N ALA A 342 -9.88 -30.28 7.17
CA ALA A 342 -8.97 -30.73 8.24
C ALA A 342 -8.20 -29.63 9.01
N ALA A 343 -7.88 -28.48 8.40
CA ALA A 343 -7.01 -27.46 9.00
C ALA A 343 -7.78 -26.16 9.33
N HIS A 344 -7.97 -25.97 10.63
CA HIS A 344 -8.59 -24.79 11.23
C HIS A 344 -7.61 -23.59 11.33
N GLU A 345 -6.31 -23.82 11.16
CA GLU A 345 -5.24 -22.83 11.30
C GLU A 345 -4.34 -22.82 10.06
N PRO A 346 -3.64 -21.70 9.79
CA PRO A 346 -2.66 -21.67 8.71
C PRO A 346 -1.51 -22.63 9.00
N ASP A 347 -1.12 -23.41 8.00
CA ASP A 347 0.07 -24.25 8.06
C ASP A 347 1.36 -23.43 7.82
N ARG A 348 2.53 -24.09 7.82
CA ARG A 348 3.82 -23.40 7.61
C ARG A 348 3.96 -22.79 6.21
N LEU A 349 3.31 -23.34 5.20
CA LEU A 349 3.34 -22.81 3.84
C LEU A 349 2.37 -21.64 3.69
N ASP A 350 1.21 -21.69 4.35
CA ASP A 350 0.25 -20.59 4.43
C ASP A 350 0.91 -19.38 5.10
N GLU A 351 1.56 -19.59 6.26
CA GLU A 351 2.36 -18.56 6.93
C GLU A 351 3.43 -17.98 5.98
N PHE A 352 4.12 -18.84 5.23
CA PHE A 352 5.14 -18.40 4.29
C PHE A 352 4.56 -17.56 3.14
N TRP A 353 3.39 -17.90 2.61
CA TRP A 353 2.71 -17.12 1.58
C TRP A 353 2.09 -15.82 2.14
N MET A 354 1.77 -15.74 3.43
CA MET A 354 1.37 -14.49 4.08
C MET A 354 2.53 -13.50 4.23
N LEU A 355 3.78 -13.98 4.35
CA LEU A 355 4.96 -13.11 4.47
C LEU A 355 5.13 -12.13 3.30
N PRO A 356 5.14 -12.55 2.00
CA PRO A 356 5.25 -11.61 0.89
C PRO A 356 4.01 -10.73 0.72
N LEU A 357 2.83 -11.15 1.21
CA LEU A 357 1.64 -10.31 1.15
C LEU A 357 1.84 -8.99 1.91
N PHE A 358 2.64 -9.01 2.98
CA PHE A 358 2.89 -7.87 3.84
C PHE A 358 3.65 -6.72 3.13
N PRO A 359 4.88 -6.89 2.60
CA PRO A 359 5.49 -5.84 1.80
C PRO A 359 4.67 -5.50 0.56
N LEU A 360 4.01 -6.48 -0.09
CA LEU A 360 3.28 -6.21 -1.35
C LEU A 360 2.03 -5.35 -1.20
N LEU A 361 1.27 -5.51 -0.13
CA LEU A 361 -0.02 -4.81 0.04
C LEU A 361 -0.08 -3.94 1.30
N VAL A 362 0.80 -4.14 2.28
CA VAL A 362 0.75 -3.41 3.57
C VAL A 362 1.92 -2.44 3.72
N GLY A 363 3.10 -2.76 3.18
CA GLY A 363 4.29 -1.93 3.32
C GLY A 363 4.27 -0.73 2.36
N PRO A 364 4.31 0.53 2.85
CA PRO A 364 4.53 1.68 2.00
C PRO A 364 5.90 1.68 1.34
N ALA A 365 5.95 2.45 0.25
CA ALA A 365 7.17 2.80 -0.45
C ALA A 365 8.08 3.62 0.48
N LEU A 366 9.10 2.97 1.04
CA LEU A 366 10.08 3.56 1.97
C LEU A 366 11.50 3.17 1.55
N GLY A 367 12.51 3.78 2.17
CA GLY A 367 13.91 3.49 1.85
C GLY A 367 14.46 4.31 0.69
N VAL A 368 13.87 5.49 0.47
CA VAL A 368 14.37 6.51 -0.47
C VAL A 368 15.08 7.57 0.34
N PHE A 369 16.40 7.69 0.15
CA PHE A 369 17.22 8.63 0.93
C PHE A 369 18.15 9.42 0.01
N ALA A 370 18.23 10.73 0.20
CA ALA A 370 18.99 11.64 -0.66
C ALA A 370 18.59 11.49 -2.14
N GLY A 371 17.31 11.26 -2.41
CA GLY A 371 16.79 10.94 -3.74
C GLY A 371 17.27 9.60 -4.33
N SER A 372 17.88 8.74 -3.50
CA SER A 372 18.42 7.43 -3.87
C SER A 372 17.44 6.29 -3.57
N TRP A 373 17.10 5.49 -4.57
CA TRP A 373 16.26 4.29 -4.47
C TRP A 373 17.09 3.01 -4.35
N ALA A 374 18.41 3.12 -4.18
CA ALA A 374 19.32 1.98 -4.09
C ALA A 374 18.96 1.02 -2.94
N LEU A 375 18.47 1.55 -1.82
CA LEU A 375 18.07 0.79 -0.65
C LEU A 375 16.61 0.33 -0.67
N TYR A 376 15.85 0.71 -1.69
CA TYR A 376 14.42 0.43 -1.77
C TYR A 376 14.12 -1.08 -1.70
N GLY A 377 14.92 -1.91 -2.37
CA GLY A 377 14.80 -3.38 -2.30
C GLY A 377 15.11 -3.96 -0.91
N LEU A 378 15.99 -3.32 -0.13
CA LEU A 378 16.27 -3.73 1.25
C LEU A 378 15.02 -3.56 2.13
N TRP A 379 14.23 -2.51 1.90
CA TRP A 379 12.99 -2.27 2.64
C TRP A 379 11.94 -3.36 2.42
N PHE A 380 11.88 -3.94 1.21
CA PHE A 380 11.04 -5.12 0.96
C PHE A 380 11.36 -6.25 1.96
N PHE A 381 12.64 -6.58 2.11
CA PHE A 381 13.09 -7.61 3.03
C PHE A 381 12.96 -7.20 4.49
N LEU A 382 13.05 -5.90 4.79
CA LEU A 382 12.83 -5.39 6.14
C LEU A 382 11.37 -5.59 6.59
N TYR A 383 10.40 -5.27 5.73
CA TYR A 383 8.98 -5.57 5.97
C TYR A 383 8.73 -7.06 6.14
N LEU A 384 9.25 -7.88 5.22
CA LEU A 384 9.13 -9.33 5.27
C LEU A 384 9.74 -9.90 6.56
N GLY A 385 10.94 -9.44 6.91
CA GLY A 385 11.67 -9.80 8.11
C GLY A 385 10.98 -9.36 9.39
N ALA A 386 10.40 -8.16 9.41
CA ALA A 386 9.66 -7.63 10.55
C ALA A 386 8.44 -8.50 10.88
N LEU A 387 7.62 -8.86 9.87
CA LEU A 387 6.50 -9.77 10.08
C LEU A 387 6.98 -11.16 10.49
N ALA A 388 8.03 -11.69 9.85
CA ALA A 388 8.59 -13.00 10.21
C ALA A 388 9.12 -13.04 11.64
N ALA A 389 9.82 -11.98 12.08
CA ALA A 389 10.34 -11.82 13.43
C ALA A 389 9.20 -11.76 14.45
N VAL A 390 8.18 -10.95 14.19
CA VAL A 390 6.99 -10.86 15.03
C VAL A 390 6.30 -12.22 15.14
N LEU A 391 6.04 -12.91 14.03
CA LEU A 391 5.43 -14.24 14.03
C LEU A 391 6.25 -15.23 14.85
N ARG A 392 7.58 -15.19 14.73
CA ARG A 392 8.49 -16.04 15.51
C ARG A 392 8.45 -15.72 17.01
N LEU A 393 8.44 -14.44 17.38
CA LEU A 393 8.35 -13.98 18.77
C LEU A 393 6.98 -14.30 19.40
N CYS A 394 5.95 -14.44 18.58
CA CYS A 394 4.58 -14.76 19.00
C CYS A 394 4.33 -16.27 19.18
N ARG A 395 5.17 -17.15 18.60
CA ARG A 395 5.00 -18.60 18.69
C ARG A 395 5.00 -19.06 20.15
N GLY A 396 4.01 -19.86 20.53
CA GLY A 396 3.88 -20.39 21.89
C GLY A 396 3.28 -19.40 22.90
N ARG A 397 3.00 -18.16 22.50
CA ARG A 397 2.42 -17.12 23.38
C ARG A 397 0.93 -16.89 23.14
N THR A 398 0.31 -17.69 22.28
CA THR A 398 -1.12 -17.61 22.01
C THR A 398 -1.93 -18.20 23.15
N VAL A 399 -3.22 -17.87 23.22
CA VAL A 399 -4.14 -18.52 24.16
C VAL A 399 -4.22 -20.02 23.87
N LEU A 400 -4.23 -20.41 22.59
CA LEU A 400 -4.35 -21.80 22.15
C LEU A 400 -3.10 -22.65 22.40
N ASP A 401 -1.93 -22.01 22.55
CA ASP A 401 -0.67 -22.65 22.91
C ASP A 401 -0.52 -22.87 24.43
N ARG A 402 -1.42 -22.32 25.26
CA ARG A 402 -1.31 -22.48 26.72
C ARG A 402 -1.46 -23.95 27.12
N PRO A 403 -0.62 -24.45 28.05
CA PRO A 403 -0.68 -25.85 28.47
C PRO A 403 -1.88 -26.08 29.38
N LEU A 404 -2.59 -27.18 29.18
CA LEU A 404 -3.60 -27.68 30.12
C LEU A 404 -2.99 -27.92 31.50
N GLN A 405 -3.84 -27.85 32.54
CA GLN A 405 -3.37 -27.85 33.92
C GLN A 405 -2.72 -29.18 34.33
N ARG A 406 -3.23 -30.33 33.86
CA ARG A 406 -2.74 -31.66 34.23
C ARG A 406 -1.83 -32.27 33.17
N SER A 407 -2.32 -32.45 31.94
CA SER A 407 -1.59 -33.11 30.84
C SER A 407 -0.44 -32.28 30.28
N ARG A 408 -0.45 -30.96 30.53
CA ARG A 408 0.47 -29.98 29.93
C ARG A 408 0.40 -29.87 28.40
N GLU A 409 -0.53 -30.58 27.76
CA GLU A 409 -0.77 -30.45 26.33
C GLU A 409 -1.32 -29.07 25.99
N PRO A 410 -0.99 -28.51 24.81
CA PRO A 410 -1.52 -27.20 24.42
C PRO A 410 -3.03 -27.28 24.21
N LEU A 411 -3.77 -26.23 24.58
CA LEU A 411 -5.24 -26.17 24.48
C LEU A 411 -5.78 -26.57 23.10
N ARG A 412 -5.05 -26.25 22.02
CA ARG A 412 -5.39 -26.64 20.65
C ARG A 412 -5.46 -28.16 20.40
N ALA A 413 -4.82 -28.97 21.23
CA ALA A 413 -4.75 -30.43 21.06
C ALA A 413 -5.96 -31.16 21.70
N GLY A 414 -6.59 -30.55 22.71
CA GLY A 414 -7.50 -31.26 23.62
C GLY A 414 -8.97 -31.37 23.21
N GLU A 415 -9.51 -30.44 22.42
CA GLU A 415 -10.91 -30.54 21.98
C GLU A 415 -11.02 -30.14 20.50
N PRO A 416 -11.70 -30.95 19.65
CA PRO A 416 -11.82 -30.63 18.25
C PRO A 416 -12.64 -29.35 18.08
N LEU A 417 -12.06 -28.40 17.35
CA LEU A 417 -12.63 -27.09 17.01
C LEU A 417 -13.98 -27.17 16.28
N SER A 418 -14.40 -28.37 15.88
CA SER A 418 -15.73 -28.71 15.36
C SER A 418 -16.87 -28.46 16.37
N ARG A 419 -16.56 -28.23 17.65
CA ARG A 419 -17.56 -27.89 18.70
C ARG A 419 -17.64 -26.41 19.03
N ARG A 420 -17.30 -25.52 18.10
CA ARG A 420 -17.35 -24.06 18.32
C ARG A 420 -18.68 -23.57 18.88
N THR A 421 -19.81 -24.10 18.41
CA THR A 421 -21.15 -23.78 18.94
C THR A 421 -21.26 -24.11 20.42
N GLU A 422 -20.82 -25.30 20.83
CA GLU A 422 -20.79 -25.72 22.24
C GLU A 422 -19.88 -24.78 23.07
N LEU A 423 -18.73 -24.39 22.52
CA LEU A 423 -17.82 -23.46 23.19
C LEU A 423 -18.43 -22.07 23.37
N LEU A 424 -19.11 -21.54 22.34
CA LEU A 424 -19.81 -20.25 22.41
C LEU A 424 -20.93 -20.31 23.45
N ASP A 425 -21.68 -21.40 23.50
CA ASP A 425 -22.73 -21.60 24.51
C ASP A 425 -22.15 -21.70 25.93
N ARG A 426 -21.02 -22.40 26.12
CA ARG A 426 -20.30 -22.42 27.41
C ARG A 426 -19.80 -21.03 27.78
N ALA A 427 -19.22 -20.27 26.85
CA ALA A 427 -18.74 -18.90 27.07
C ALA A 427 -19.87 -17.92 27.40
N ARG A 428 -21.07 -18.13 26.83
CA ARG A 428 -22.28 -17.41 27.19
C ARG A 428 -22.71 -17.71 28.61
N ARG A 429 -22.91 -18.99 28.96
CA ARG A 429 -23.29 -19.41 30.32
C ARG A 429 -22.30 -18.91 31.35
N PHE A 430 -21.00 -18.97 31.05
CA PHE A 430 -19.94 -18.43 31.90
C PHE A 430 -20.16 -16.94 32.24
N ARG A 431 -20.47 -16.10 31.24
CA ARG A 431 -20.75 -14.67 31.45
C ARG A 431 -22.05 -14.45 32.22
N GLU A 432 -23.10 -15.21 31.94
CA GLU A 432 -24.38 -15.12 32.66
C GLU A 432 -24.22 -15.47 34.14
N ILE A 433 -23.48 -16.53 34.47
CA ILE A 433 -23.20 -16.91 35.86
C ILE A 433 -22.32 -15.88 36.55
N HIS A 434 -21.30 -15.36 35.88
CA HIS A 434 -20.49 -14.27 36.46
C HIS A 434 -21.30 -12.99 36.71
N ALA A 435 -22.28 -12.68 35.86
CA ALA A 435 -23.17 -11.55 36.09
C ALA A 435 -24.11 -11.80 37.28
N LYS A 436 -24.63 -13.03 37.43
CA LYS A 436 -25.43 -13.44 38.60
C LYS A 436 -24.62 -13.36 39.89
N LEU A 437 -23.39 -13.89 39.91
CA LEU A 437 -22.51 -13.82 41.08
C LEU A 437 -22.19 -12.38 41.48
N ARG A 438 -21.95 -11.47 40.53
CA ARG A 438 -21.76 -10.04 40.86
C ARG A 438 -22.99 -9.40 41.48
N ARG A 439 -24.20 -9.80 41.07
CA ARG A 439 -25.45 -9.31 41.69
C ARG A 439 -25.64 -9.89 43.10
N LEU A 440 -25.28 -11.16 43.30
CA LEU A 440 -25.29 -11.82 44.61
C LEU A 440 -24.24 -11.23 45.56
N ASP A 441 -23.11 -10.73 45.06
CA ASP A 441 -22.15 -9.97 45.87
C ASP A 441 -22.68 -8.56 46.25
N GLN A 442 -23.80 -8.11 45.69
CA GLN A 442 -24.42 -6.78 45.91
C GLN A 442 -25.69 -6.82 46.81
N GLY A 443 -26.13 -7.98 47.33
CA GLY A 443 -27.27 -8.11 48.25
C GLY A 443 -27.22 -9.41 49.07
N GLN A 444 -27.59 -9.35 50.36
CA GLN A 444 -27.38 -10.41 51.37
C GLN A 444 -28.68 -11.11 51.80
N SER A 445 -28.77 -12.43 51.58
CA SER A 445 -29.68 -13.36 52.27
C SER A 445 -29.12 -14.81 52.27
N ASP A 446 -29.46 -15.64 53.25
CA ASP A 446 -28.90 -17.00 53.39
C ASP A 446 -29.34 -17.98 52.27
N ASP A 447 -30.52 -17.78 51.67
CA ASP A 447 -30.97 -18.52 50.48
C ASP A 447 -30.10 -18.23 49.24
N GLU A 448 -29.42 -17.07 49.20
CA GLU A 448 -28.46 -16.72 48.15
C GLU A 448 -27.12 -17.44 48.31
N ALA A 449 -26.76 -17.91 49.52
CA ALA A 449 -25.50 -18.63 49.75
C ALA A 449 -25.50 -20.04 49.11
N LEU A 450 -26.65 -20.73 49.12
CA LEU A 450 -26.82 -22.01 48.42
C LEU A 450 -26.76 -21.81 46.89
N ASN A 451 -27.39 -20.75 46.38
CA ASN A 451 -27.33 -20.36 44.98
C ASN A 451 -25.93 -19.93 44.54
N ARG A 452 -25.15 -19.28 45.42
CA ARG A 452 -23.74 -18.97 45.19
C ARG A 452 -22.90 -20.23 45.02
N ARG A 453 -23.02 -21.21 45.94
CA ARG A 453 -22.27 -22.47 45.87
C ARG A 453 -22.62 -23.31 44.64
N SER A 454 -23.86 -23.25 44.15
CA SER A 454 -24.26 -23.95 42.92
C SER A 454 -23.65 -23.29 41.69
N HIS A 455 -23.71 -21.95 41.59
CA HIS A 455 -23.09 -21.17 40.51
C HIS A 455 -21.56 -21.30 40.47
N GLU A 456 -20.89 -21.30 41.63
CA GLU A 456 -19.44 -21.55 41.69
C GLU A 456 -19.08 -22.99 41.27
N ARG A 457 -19.89 -23.99 41.62
CA ARG A 457 -19.71 -25.37 41.12
C ARG A 457 -19.87 -25.43 39.60
N GLU A 458 -20.84 -24.72 39.05
CA GLU A 458 -21.07 -24.65 37.62
C GLU A 458 -19.90 -23.96 36.88
N LEU A 459 -19.36 -22.86 37.42
CA LEU A 459 -18.13 -22.22 36.89
C LEU A 459 -16.92 -23.16 36.93
N ARG A 460 -16.74 -23.90 38.03
CA ARG A 460 -15.67 -24.91 38.14
C ARG A 460 -15.86 -26.03 37.11
N ASN A 461 -17.09 -26.43 36.84
CA ASN A 461 -17.40 -27.44 35.82
C ASN A 461 -17.14 -26.93 34.40
N MET A 462 -17.35 -25.65 34.12
CA MET A 462 -17.02 -25.04 32.83
C MET A 462 -15.51 -24.97 32.53
N HIS A 463 -14.65 -25.07 33.55
CA HIS A 463 -13.21 -25.18 33.36
C HIS A 463 -12.74 -26.62 33.11
N ARG A 464 -13.63 -27.62 33.15
CA ARG A 464 -13.28 -28.99 32.77
C ARG A 464 -13.03 -29.03 31.27
N TRP A 465 -11.91 -29.61 30.89
CA TRP A 465 -11.46 -29.77 29.52
C TRP A 465 -11.13 -31.23 29.25
N ARG A 466 -10.85 -31.58 27.99
CA ARG A 466 -10.33 -32.91 27.62
C ARG A 466 -8.95 -32.76 27.00
N ALA A 467 -8.04 -33.68 27.29
CA ALA A 467 -6.77 -33.78 26.58
C ALA A 467 -6.97 -34.53 25.24
N SER A 468 -5.94 -34.57 24.39
CA SER A 468 -6.03 -35.14 23.05
C SER A 468 -6.35 -36.64 23.04
N ASP A 469 -5.98 -37.35 24.11
CA ASP A 469 -6.29 -38.74 24.39
C ASP A 469 -7.72 -38.97 24.96
N GLY A 470 -8.49 -37.89 25.13
CA GLY A 470 -9.84 -37.92 25.69
C GLY A 470 -9.90 -37.91 27.22
N THR A 471 -8.76 -37.87 27.93
CA THR A 471 -8.72 -37.83 29.40
C THR A 471 -9.23 -36.51 29.95
N ALA A 472 -9.78 -36.53 31.17
CA ALA A 472 -10.36 -35.35 31.81
C ALA A 472 -9.28 -34.42 32.38
N ASP A 473 -9.22 -33.20 31.86
CA ASP A 473 -8.28 -32.16 32.25
C ASP A 473 -9.00 -30.84 32.63
N ARG A 474 -8.23 -29.75 32.80
CA ARG A 474 -8.72 -28.42 33.14
C ARG A 474 -8.00 -27.33 32.37
N LEU A 475 -8.74 -26.26 32.09
CA LEU A 475 -8.17 -25.01 31.57
C LEU A 475 -7.16 -24.41 32.56
N PRO A 476 -6.13 -23.68 32.07
CA PRO A 476 -5.26 -22.86 32.91
C PRO A 476 -6.06 -21.90 33.80
N SER A 477 -5.57 -21.66 35.02
CA SER A 477 -6.25 -20.77 35.99
C SER A 477 -6.42 -19.34 35.49
N ASP A 478 -5.58 -18.91 34.55
CA ASP A 478 -5.59 -17.58 33.98
C ASP A 478 -6.43 -17.50 32.68
N VAL A 479 -6.90 -18.62 32.11
CA VAL A 479 -7.63 -18.66 30.83
C VAL A 479 -9.08 -19.07 31.05
N SER A 480 -10.01 -18.18 30.70
CA SER A 480 -11.43 -18.49 30.74
C SER A 480 -11.95 -19.10 29.43
N VAL A 481 -13.12 -19.73 29.49
CA VAL A 481 -13.84 -20.23 28.31
C VAL A 481 -14.16 -19.09 27.31
N VAL A 482 -14.35 -17.87 27.80
CA VAL A 482 -14.57 -16.68 26.96
C VAL A 482 -13.30 -16.32 26.19
N ASP A 483 -12.13 -16.36 26.85
CA ASP A 483 -10.86 -16.07 26.18
C ASP A 483 -10.55 -17.12 25.10
N LEU A 484 -10.96 -18.38 25.33
CA LEU A 484 -10.85 -19.44 24.34
C LEU A 484 -11.77 -19.21 23.14
N ALA A 485 -13.04 -18.83 23.37
CA ALA A 485 -13.97 -18.49 22.31
C ALA A 485 -13.47 -17.31 21.45
N LEU A 486 -13.00 -16.24 22.09
CA LEU A 486 -12.37 -15.11 21.42
C LEU A 486 -11.11 -15.51 20.66
N ALA A 487 -10.36 -16.50 21.18
CA ALA A 487 -9.16 -16.97 20.52
C ALA A 487 -9.41 -17.60 19.14
N LEU A 488 -10.59 -18.22 18.94
CA LEU A 488 -11.00 -18.82 17.67
C LEU A 488 -11.40 -17.77 16.62
N GLY A 489 -11.97 -16.65 17.06
CA GLY A 489 -12.50 -15.61 16.19
C GLY A 489 -13.89 -15.91 15.62
N PRO A 490 -14.38 -15.06 14.68
CA PRO A 490 -15.77 -15.06 14.25
C PRO A 490 -16.20 -16.19 13.31
N ASN A 491 -15.26 -16.86 12.66
CA ASN A 491 -15.52 -17.95 11.71
C ASN A 491 -14.62 -19.16 12.00
N ASP A 492 -14.94 -20.27 11.35
CA ASP A 492 -14.39 -21.59 11.69
C ASP A 492 -13.01 -21.83 11.09
N ASN A 493 -12.69 -21.17 9.97
CA ASN A 493 -11.38 -21.23 9.32
C ASN A 493 -10.68 -19.86 9.29
N TRP A 494 -9.35 -19.90 9.15
CA TRP A 494 -8.49 -18.72 9.17
C TRP A 494 -8.77 -17.76 8.00
N TRP A 495 -9.07 -18.28 6.81
CA TRP A 495 -9.36 -17.46 5.63
C TRP A 495 -10.62 -16.62 5.80
N ALA A 496 -11.70 -17.21 6.32
CA ALA A 496 -12.95 -16.52 6.59
C ALA A 496 -12.77 -15.46 7.68
N ASN A 497 -11.94 -15.71 8.68
CA ASN A 497 -11.52 -14.69 9.63
C ASN A 497 -10.76 -13.54 8.94
N GLY A 498 -9.80 -13.87 8.07
CA GLY A 498 -9.08 -12.89 7.25
C GLY A 498 -10.02 -12.03 6.39
N VAL A 499 -10.91 -12.64 5.61
CA VAL A 499 -11.88 -11.92 4.76
C VAL A 499 -12.81 -11.03 5.60
N ARG A 500 -13.28 -11.51 6.76
CA ARG A 500 -14.12 -10.72 7.66
C ARG A 500 -13.38 -9.52 8.22
N ALA A 501 -12.12 -9.72 8.62
CA ALA A 501 -11.27 -8.68 9.14
C ALA A 501 -10.92 -7.64 8.06
N ALA A 502 -10.58 -8.08 6.85
CA ALA A 502 -10.31 -7.22 5.70
C ALA A 502 -11.49 -6.28 5.39
N ARG A 503 -12.71 -6.81 5.33
CA ARG A 503 -13.92 -5.99 5.09
C ARG A 503 -14.16 -4.98 6.20
N THR A 504 -13.87 -5.37 7.44
CA THR A 504 -14.03 -4.49 8.60
C THR A 504 -12.99 -3.38 8.58
N ALA A 505 -11.73 -3.73 8.31
CA ALA A 505 -10.62 -2.80 8.22
C ALA A 505 -10.78 -1.81 7.07
N ALA A 506 -11.31 -2.22 5.91
CA ALA A 506 -11.64 -1.30 4.82
C ALA A 506 -12.68 -0.24 5.27
N ILE A 507 -13.76 -0.66 5.92
CA ILE A 507 -14.79 0.29 6.40
C ILE A 507 -14.24 1.23 7.47
N VAL A 508 -13.47 0.68 8.42
CA VAL A 508 -12.85 1.44 9.52
C VAL A 508 -11.71 2.33 9.00
N GLY A 509 -11.09 1.96 7.87
CA GLY A 509 -9.98 2.64 7.23
C GLY A 509 -10.39 3.92 6.52
N LEU A 510 -11.64 4.05 6.05
CA LEU A 510 -12.10 5.23 5.30
C LEU A 510 -11.76 6.58 5.94
N PRO A 511 -12.00 6.82 7.26
CA PRO A 511 -11.61 8.08 7.89
C PRO A 511 -10.09 8.26 7.95
N ALA A 512 -9.34 7.18 8.17
CA ALA A 512 -7.88 7.22 8.16
C ALA A 512 -7.34 7.54 6.76
N SER A 513 -7.88 6.91 5.72
CA SER A 513 -7.55 7.24 4.32
C SER A 513 -7.84 8.71 4.01
N GLY A 514 -8.98 9.24 4.43
CA GLY A 514 -9.31 10.65 4.25
C GLY A 514 -8.31 11.59 4.94
N LEU A 515 -7.89 11.26 6.16
CA LEU A 515 -6.88 12.02 6.90
C LEU A 515 -5.51 11.97 6.22
N LEU A 516 -5.07 10.79 5.77
CA LEU A 516 -3.79 10.63 5.09
C LEU A 516 -3.78 11.33 3.73
N LEU A 517 -4.85 11.23 2.94
CA LEU A 517 -4.98 11.98 1.70
C LEU A 517 -4.91 13.49 1.92
N TRP A 518 -5.57 13.97 2.98
CA TRP A 518 -5.46 15.38 3.33
C TRP A 518 -4.01 15.76 3.68
N ALA A 519 -3.35 14.96 4.53
CA ALA A 519 -1.99 15.23 4.98
C ALA A 519 -0.93 15.15 3.86
N ASP A 520 -1.08 14.21 2.93
CA ASP A 520 -0.09 13.89 1.89
C ASP A 520 -0.33 14.67 0.58
N TYR A 521 -1.57 15.04 0.27
CA TYR A 521 -1.92 15.63 -1.04
C TYR A 521 -2.63 16.98 -0.98
N LEU A 522 -3.41 17.27 0.07
CA LEU A 522 -4.32 18.43 0.07
C LEU A 522 -3.92 19.56 1.02
N LYS A 523 -2.85 19.37 1.80
CA LYS A 523 -2.43 20.32 2.84
C LYS A 523 -1.26 21.17 2.39
N GLY A 524 -1.39 22.49 2.50
CA GLY A 524 -0.30 23.45 2.32
C GLY A 524 0.39 23.32 0.95
N GLU A 525 1.72 23.20 0.95
CA GLU A 525 2.52 23.04 -0.28
C GLU A 525 2.19 21.76 -1.06
N PHE A 526 1.68 20.71 -0.41
CA PHE A 526 1.27 19.48 -1.09
C PHE A 526 0.06 19.69 -2.01
N LEU A 527 -0.86 20.60 -1.66
CA LEU A 527 -1.98 20.94 -2.55
C LEU A 527 -1.47 21.61 -3.82
N THR A 528 -0.55 22.55 -3.66
CA THR A 528 0.16 23.19 -4.77
C THR A 528 0.81 22.11 -5.64
N GLN A 529 1.62 21.21 -5.05
CA GLN A 529 2.24 20.12 -5.79
C GLN A 529 1.22 19.23 -6.52
N THR A 530 0.09 18.91 -5.88
CA THR A 530 -1.00 18.11 -6.48
C THR A 530 -1.68 18.82 -7.65
N LEU A 531 -1.90 20.13 -7.55
CA LEU A 531 -2.53 20.94 -8.60
C LEU A 531 -1.65 21.08 -9.85
N TYR A 532 -0.34 21.22 -9.66
CA TYR A 532 0.62 21.41 -10.75
C TYR A 532 1.27 20.10 -11.22
N SER A 533 1.15 19.01 -10.46
CA SER A 533 1.62 17.70 -10.89
C SER A 533 0.72 17.15 -11.99
N GLN A 534 1.36 16.67 -13.05
CA GLN A 534 0.71 16.20 -14.26
C GLN A 534 -0.26 15.02 -14.04
N PHE A 535 -0.02 14.24 -12.99
CA PHE A 535 -0.90 13.16 -12.53
C PHE A 535 -1.55 13.45 -11.18
N GLY A 536 -1.38 14.62 -10.59
CA GLY A 536 -1.64 14.86 -9.16
C GLY A 536 -3.05 14.47 -8.68
N TRP A 537 -4.09 14.87 -9.40
CA TRP A 537 -5.47 14.48 -9.07
C TRP A 537 -5.72 12.97 -9.20
N VAL A 538 -5.13 12.38 -10.23
CA VAL A 538 -5.26 10.94 -10.50
C VAL A 538 -4.48 10.14 -9.46
N ASP A 539 -3.28 10.59 -9.11
CA ASP A 539 -2.46 10.07 -8.04
C ASP A 539 -3.18 10.15 -6.71
N THR A 540 -3.88 11.24 -6.42
CA THR A 540 -4.68 11.38 -5.20
C THR A 540 -5.79 10.32 -5.16
N ALA A 541 -6.48 10.08 -6.28
CA ALA A 541 -7.53 9.06 -6.37
C ALA A 541 -6.98 7.62 -6.28
N LEU A 542 -5.86 7.33 -6.95
CA LEU A 542 -5.18 6.04 -6.86
C LEU A 542 -4.62 5.78 -5.47
N SER A 543 -4.11 6.82 -4.82
CA SER A 543 -3.59 6.78 -3.45
C SER A 543 -4.70 6.50 -2.44
N ALA A 544 -5.92 7.00 -2.68
CA ALA A 544 -7.09 6.62 -1.89
C ALA A 544 -7.36 5.12 -1.98
N GLY A 545 -7.32 4.56 -3.19
CA GLY A 545 -7.43 3.12 -3.42
C GLY A 545 -6.31 2.32 -2.77
N TYR A 546 -5.07 2.83 -2.86
CA TYR A 546 -3.89 2.25 -2.23
C TYR A 546 -4.06 2.13 -0.70
N TRP A 547 -4.43 3.22 -0.02
CA TRP A 547 -4.65 3.22 1.42
C TRP A 547 -5.75 2.22 1.82
N GLU A 548 -6.86 2.19 1.09
CA GLU A 548 -7.95 1.25 1.36
C GLU A 548 -7.54 -0.23 1.18
N ILE A 549 -6.78 -0.53 0.13
CA ILE A 549 -6.26 -1.89 -0.09
C ILE A 549 -5.28 -2.26 1.03
N MET A 550 -4.46 -1.30 1.49
CA MET A 550 -3.52 -1.49 2.58
C MET A 550 -4.24 -1.82 3.89
N TRP A 551 -5.31 -1.09 4.24
CA TRP A 551 -6.14 -1.40 5.41
C TRP A 551 -6.79 -2.77 5.29
N ALA A 552 -7.36 -3.10 4.12
CA ALA A 552 -7.97 -4.39 3.86
C ALA A 552 -6.96 -5.55 3.98
N ALA A 553 -5.74 -5.38 3.47
CA ALA A 553 -4.68 -6.38 3.52
C ALA A 553 -4.13 -6.56 4.95
N ALA A 554 -3.92 -5.47 5.69
CA ALA A 554 -3.53 -5.53 7.10
C ALA A 554 -4.62 -6.20 7.96
N GLY A 555 -5.89 -5.85 7.72
CA GLY A 555 -7.04 -6.53 8.32
C GLY A 555 -7.08 -8.01 7.96
N PHE A 556 -6.85 -8.36 6.70
CA PHE A 556 -6.77 -9.76 6.26
C PHE A 556 -5.72 -10.53 7.05
N LEU A 557 -4.50 -10.01 7.18
CA LEU A 557 -3.42 -10.63 7.96
C LEU A 557 -3.78 -10.76 9.44
N LEU A 558 -4.35 -9.73 10.06
CA LEU A 558 -4.84 -9.77 11.44
C LEU A 558 -5.84 -10.92 11.65
N GLY A 559 -6.82 -11.05 10.75
CA GLY A 559 -7.84 -12.10 10.82
C GLY A 559 -7.32 -13.49 10.48
N ALA A 560 -6.46 -13.62 9.47
CA ALA A 560 -5.86 -14.88 9.05
C ALA A 560 -4.93 -15.45 10.13
N LEU A 561 -4.15 -14.58 10.78
CA LEU A 561 -3.24 -14.93 11.86
C LEU A 561 -3.91 -14.88 13.23
N TRP A 562 -5.22 -14.61 13.33
CA TRP A 562 -5.92 -14.37 14.59
C TRP A 562 -5.63 -15.41 15.68
N ARG A 563 -5.64 -16.69 15.31
CA ARG A 563 -5.39 -17.83 16.21
C ARG A 563 -3.91 -17.98 16.61
N ARG A 564 -3.01 -17.35 15.85
CA ARG A 564 -1.55 -17.36 16.05
C ARG A 564 -1.00 -16.09 16.70
N LEU A 565 -1.85 -15.09 16.92
CA LEU A 565 -1.46 -13.84 17.57
C LEU A 565 -1.60 -13.94 19.11
N PRO A 566 -0.64 -13.39 19.88
CA PRO A 566 -0.70 -13.37 21.33
C PRO A 566 -1.80 -12.43 21.81
N GLY A 567 -2.26 -12.67 23.04
CA GLY A 567 -3.29 -11.86 23.68
C GLY A 567 -4.68 -12.49 23.66
N ARG A 568 -5.48 -12.10 24.63
CA ARG A 568 -6.83 -12.64 24.88
C ARG A 568 -7.94 -11.85 24.18
N ARG A 569 -7.60 -10.65 23.67
CA ARG A 569 -8.55 -9.65 23.16
C ARG A 569 -8.01 -9.01 21.89
N GLY A 570 -8.91 -8.51 21.06
CA GLY A 570 -8.60 -7.92 19.75
C GLY A 570 -7.54 -6.82 19.76
N PRO A 571 -7.63 -5.80 20.63
CA PRO A 571 -6.63 -4.73 20.72
C PRO A 571 -5.20 -5.24 20.93
N VAL A 572 -5.01 -6.18 21.86
CA VAL A 572 -3.68 -6.76 22.14
C VAL A 572 -3.20 -7.61 20.97
N ARG A 573 -4.10 -8.29 20.24
CA ARG A 573 -3.78 -9.07 19.05
C ARG A 573 -3.36 -8.21 17.86
N ALA A 574 -3.76 -6.94 17.81
CA ALA A 574 -3.34 -6.02 16.76
C ALA A 574 -1.88 -5.56 16.92
N LEU A 575 -1.40 -5.42 18.17
CA LEU A 575 -0.07 -4.88 18.48
C LEU A 575 1.10 -5.54 17.74
N PRO A 576 1.19 -6.88 17.61
CA PRO A 576 2.28 -7.52 16.90
C PRO A 576 2.33 -7.10 15.42
N LEU A 577 1.18 -7.03 14.74
CA LEU A 577 1.13 -6.64 13.34
C LEU A 577 1.46 -5.15 13.14
N VAL A 578 0.99 -4.30 14.06
CA VAL A 578 1.36 -2.89 14.10
C VAL A 578 2.86 -2.72 14.35
N ALA A 579 3.45 -3.50 15.25
CA ALA A 579 4.89 -3.47 15.50
C ALA A 579 5.70 -3.90 14.26
N ALA A 580 5.22 -4.91 13.53
CA ALA A 580 5.84 -5.31 12.25
C ALA A 580 5.77 -4.20 11.19
N PHE A 581 4.72 -3.37 11.22
CA PHE A 581 4.55 -2.22 10.33
C PHE A 581 5.39 -1.01 10.77
N ALA A 582 5.44 -0.75 12.08
CA ALA A 582 6.14 0.39 12.67
C ALA A 582 7.67 0.24 12.64
N LEU A 583 8.21 -0.99 12.69
CA LEU A 583 9.65 -1.21 12.73
C LEU A 583 10.37 -0.68 11.46
N PRO A 584 9.95 -1.03 10.23
CA PRO A 584 10.51 -0.43 9.02
C PRO A 584 10.35 1.09 8.95
N MET A 585 9.23 1.63 9.44
CA MET A 585 9.01 3.09 9.49
C MET A 585 9.94 3.79 10.49
N GLY A 586 10.18 3.19 11.65
CA GLY A 586 11.16 3.71 12.61
C GLY A 586 12.57 3.71 12.04
N MET A 587 12.94 2.68 11.28
CA MET A 587 14.23 2.63 10.59
C MET A 587 14.33 3.67 9.46
N ASP A 588 13.24 3.90 8.73
CA ASP A 588 13.15 4.95 7.71
C ASP A 588 13.30 6.34 8.32
N SER A 589 12.61 6.61 9.44
CA SER A 589 12.75 7.85 10.21
C SER A 589 14.20 8.11 10.65
N ILE A 590 14.93 7.08 11.07
CA ILE A 590 16.36 7.18 11.39
C ILE A 590 17.17 7.53 10.13
N GLY A 591 16.89 6.89 8.99
CA GLY A 591 17.54 7.20 7.71
C GLY A 591 17.30 8.65 7.27
N ASN A 592 16.07 9.14 7.39
CA ASN A 592 15.70 10.53 7.10
C ASN A 592 16.41 11.50 8.06
N ALA A 593 16.51 11.16 9.35
CA ALA A 593 17.27 11.97 10.31
C ALA A 593 18.75 12.07 9.95
N ILE A 594 19.37 10.97 9.50
CA ILE A 594 20.79 10.94 9.12
C ILE A 594 21.04 11.74 7.84
N THR A 595 20.09 11.73 6.90
CA THR A 595 20.20 12.44 5.61
C THR A 595 19.72 13.89 5.67
N GLY A 596 19.10 14.32 6.77
CA GLY A 596 18.50 15.64 6.91
C GLY A 596 17.21 15.80 6.10
N GLU A 597 16.53 14.71 5.78
CA GLU A 597 15.26 14.70 5.07
C GLU A 597 14.06 14.80 6.03
N GLY A 598 12.96 15.37 5.54
CA GLY A 598 11.74 15.53 6.33
C GLY A 598 11.11 14.18 6.71
N GLN A 599 10.71 14.02 7.97
CA GLN A 599 10.05 12.81 8.49
C GLN A 599 8.52 12.86 8.38
N ALA A 600 7.99 13.57 7.38
CA ALA A 600 6.58 13.90 7.34
C ALA A 600 5.70 12.63 7.36
N ASN A 601 4.66 12.67 8.20
CA ASN A 601 3.55 11.71 8.26
C ASN A 601 3.86 10.25 8.67
N LEU A 602 5.11 9.83 8.87
CA LEU A 602 5.44 8.45 9.30
C LEU A 602 4.75 8.06 10.63
N ALA A 603 4.78 8.95 11.62
CA ALA A 603 4.09 8.72 12.89
C ALA A 603 2.57 8.63 12.71
N LEU A 604 2.00 9.43 11.80
CA LEU A 604 0.58 9.42 11.47
C LEU A 604 0.18 8.08 10.83
N TYR A 605 1.00 7.52 9.95
CA TYR A 605 0.77 6.20 9.36
C TYR A 605 0.73 5.11 10.43
N VAL A 606 1.71 5.09 11.35
CA VAL A 606 1.77 4.10 12.43
C VAL A 606 0.56 4.19 13.36
N VAL A 607 0.21 5.40 13.79
CA VAL A 607 -0.95 5.62 14.69
C VAL A 607 -2.26 5.27 13.99
N SER A 608 -2.40 5.60 12.71
CA SER A 608 -3.58 5.23 11.91
C SER A 608 -3.71 3.72 11.75
N MET A 609 -2.61 3.02 11.42
CA MET A 609 -2.58 1.55 11.34
C MET A 609 -2.96 0.92 12.68
N LEU A 610 -2.41 1.46 13.78
CA LEU A 610 -2.74 1.01 15.13
C LEU A 610 -4.23 1.16 15.42
N LEU A 611 -4.82 2.33 15.15
CA LEU A 611 -6.23 2.60 15.36
C LEU A 611 -7.13 1.67 14.53
N VAL A 612 -6.87 1.57 13.21
CA VAL A 612 -7.64 0.74 12.28
C VAL A 612 -7.61 -0.73 12.71
N LEU A 613 -6.43 -1.27 13.03
CA LEU A 613 -6.31 -2.67 13.47
C LEU A 613 -6.88 -2.91 14.87
N THR A 614 -6.78 -1.94 15.78
CA THR A 614 -7.37 -2.03 17.12
C THR A 614 -8.89 -2.11 17.04
N VAL A 615 -9.52 -1.20 16.31
CA VAL A 615 -10.98 -1.18 16.10
C VAL A 615 -11.42 -2.43 15.34
N THR A 616 -10.67 -2.85 14.32
CA THR A 616 -10.92 -4.11 13.61
C THR A 616 -10.88 -5.31 14.56
N GLY A 617 -9.89 -5.38 15.45
CA GLY A 617 -9.79 -6.42 16.48
C GLY A 617 -11.00 -6.44 17.42
N ILE A 618 -11.45 -5.28 17.89
CA ILE A 618 -12.66 -5.16 18.73
C ILE A 618 -13.90 -5.66 17.97
N MET A 619 -14.02 -5.32 16.69
CA MET A 619 -15.12 -5.79 15.85
C MET A 619 -15.08 -7.30 15.60
N LEU A 620 -13.89 -7.91 15.51
CA LEU A 620 -13.76 -9.37 15.43
C LEU A 620 -14.19 -10.05 16.74
N ASP A 621 -13.86 -9.47 17.90
CA ASP A 621 -14.35 -9.95 19.20
C ASP A 621 -15.88 -9.90 19.28
N LEU A 622 -16.48 -8.76 18.88
CA LEU A 622 -17.94 -8.62 18.82
C LEU A 622 -18.59 -9.62 17.86
N ASN A 623 -17.99 -9.80 16.68
CA ASN A 623 -18.50 -10.71 15.67
C ASN A 623 -18.40 -12.18 16.09
N THR A 624 -17.49 -12.51 17.00
CA THR A 624 -17.38 -13.86 17.59
C THR A 624 -18.66 -14.28 18.30
N PHE A 625 -19.33 -13.33 18.97
CA PHE A 625 -20.59 -13.54 19.67
C PHE A 625 -21.81 -12.98 18.93
N ARG A 626 -21.75 -12.82 17.59
CA ARG A 626 -22.85 -12.21 16.81
C ARG A 626 -24.20 -12.91 16.98
N GLY A 627 -24.21 -14.22 17.26
CA GLY A 627 -25.42 -15.01 17.47
C GLY A 627 -26.18 -14.61 18.75
N GLU A 628 -25.50 -13.96 19.69
CA GLU A 628 -26.10 -13.51 20.95
C GLU A 628 -26.82 -12.17 20.82
N ARG A 629 -26.77 -11.52 19.66
CA ARG A 629 -27.40 -10.20 19.44
C ARG A 629 -28.91 -10.23 19.72
N ARG A 630 -29.56 -11.39 19.64
CA ARG A 630 -30.98 -11.54 20.00
C ARG A 630 -31.25 -11.32 21.50
N TYR A 631 -30.25 -11.56 22.35
CA TYR A 631 -30.37 -11.47 23.82
C TYR A 631 -29.88 -10.13 24.39
N TRP A 632 -29.24 -9.30 23.57
CA TRP A 632 -28.69 -8.00 23.98
C TRP A 632 -29.25 -6.88 23.11
N GLN A 633 -29.81 -5.84 23.74
CA GLN A 633 -30.45 -4.73 23.04
C GLN A 633 -29.46 -3.89 22.19
N SER A 634 -28.17 -3.86 22.55
CA SER A 634 -27.15 -3.08 21.83
C SER A 634 -25.80 -3.78 21.70
N ARG A 635 -25.01 -3.40 20.68
CA ARG A 635 -23.61 -3.88 20.50
C ARG A 635 -22.71 -3.47 21.67
N LEU A 636 -23.00 -2.33 22.30
CA LEU A 636 -22.28 -1.84 23.48
C LEU A 636 -22.56 -2.72 24.71
N GLY A 637 -23.81 -3.15 24.91
CA GLY A 637 -24.15 -4.10 25.97
C GLY A 637 -23.42 -5.43 25.81
N LEU A 638 -23.33 -5.92 24.57
CA LEU A 638 -22.53 -7.11 24.26
C LEU A 638 -21.03 -6.87 24.52
N LEU A 639 -20.48 -5.72 24.13
CA LEU A 639 -19.08 -5.38 24.38
C LEU A 639 -18.77 -5.32 25.88
N LEU A 640 -19.63 -4.67 26.66
CA LEU A 640 -19.52 -4.59 28.12
C LEU A 640 -19.57 -5.99 28.75
N SER A 641 -20.39 -6.89 28.21
CA SER A 641 -20.45 -8.29 28.66
C SER A 641 -19.17 -9.05 28.37
N ILE A 642 -18.56 -8.82 27.19
CA ILE A 642 -17.35 -9.51 26.74
C ILE A 642 -16.15 -9.02 27.54
N TYR A 643 -15.97 -7.71 27.63
CA TYR A 643 -14.80 -7.09 28.26
C TYR A 643 -14.92 -6.99 29.78
N GLN A 644 -16.12 -7.17 30.36
CA GLN A 644 -16.39 -6.86 31.76
C GLN A 644 -16.11 -5.38 32.10
N ILE A 645 -16.81 -4.83 33.10
CA ILE A 645 -16.75 -3.38 33.39
C ILE A 645 -15.31 -2.88 33.64
N ARG A 646 -14.49 -3.66 34.34
CA ARG A 646 -13.11 -3.29 34.70
C ARG A 646 -12.17 -3.18 33.50
N TYR A 647 -12.29 -4.05 32.49
CA TYR A 647 -11.40 -3.99 31.32
C TYR A 647 -12.00 -3.17 30.18
N PHE A 648 -13.31 -2.93 30.17
CA PHE A 648 -13.94 -2.03 29.21
C PHE A 648 -13.41 -0.59 29.34
N SER A 649 -13.29 -0.06 30.56
CA SER A 649 -12.73 1.28 30.78
C SER A 649 -11.30 1.41 30.27
N LEU A 650 -10.45 0.39 30.49
CA LEU A 650 -9.08 0.36 30.00
C LEU A 650 -9.03 0.38 28.46
N GLN A 651 -9.91 -0.35 27.78
CA GLN A 651 -9.96 -0.35 26.31
C GLN A 651 -10.48 0.97 25.76
N VAL A 652 -11.46 1.60 26.41
CA VAL A 652 -11.94 2.93 26.03
C VAL A 652 -10.85 3.97 26.24
N ALA A 653 -10.13 3.94 27.37
CA ALA A 653 -9.00 4.83 27.63
C ALA A 653 -7.88 4.64 26.59
N TYR A 654 -7.59 3.39 26.21
CA TYR A 654 -6.61 3.08 25.18
C TYR A 654 -7.02 3.63 23.80
N LEU A 655 -8.28 3.47 23.40
CA LEU A 655 -8.81 4.06 22.16
C LEU A 655 -8.78 5.59 22.22
N LEU A 656 -9.18 6.19 23.35
CA LEU A 656 -9.12 7.63 23.54
C LEU A 656 -7.68 8.14 23.45
N ALA A 657 -6.71 7.44 24.02
CA ALA A 657 -5.30 7.79 23.89
C ALA A 657 -4.82 7.75 22.43
N GLN A 658 -5.26 6.75 21.65
CA GLN A 658 -4.96 6.69 20.21
C GLN A 658 -5.60 7.85 19.44
N LEU A 659 -6.86 8.17 19.74
CA LEU A 659 -7.58 9.30 19.12
C LEU A 659 -6.94 10.64 19.50
N LEU A 660 -6.55 10.81 20.76
CA LEU A 660 -5.83 11.99 21.23
C LEU A 660 -4.47 12.10 20.54
N ALA A 661 -3.70 11.01 20.43
CA ALA A 661 -2.43 11.03 19.71
C ALA A 661 -2.62 11.42 18.23
N LEU A 662 -3.67 10.90 17.58
CA LEU A 662 -4.00 11.25 16.19
C LEU A 662 -4.47 12.71 16.08
N LEU A 663 -5.27 13.21 17.02
CA LEU A 663 -5.69 14.61 17.10
C LEU A 663 -4.51 15.54 17.35
N THR A 664 -3.58 15.18 18.25
CA THR A 664 -2.38 15.96 18.52
C THR A 664 -1.44 15.99 17.32
N LEU A 665 -1.27 14.87 16.61
CA LEU A 665 -0.53 14.85 15.35
C LEU A 665 -1.22 15.72 14.31
N TRP A 666 -2.53 15.59 14.17
CA TRP A 666 -3.30 16.43 13.26
C TRP A 666 -3.17 17.92 13.60
N GLN A 667 -3.29 18.30 14.87
CA GLN A 667 -3.09 19.68 15.36
C GLN A 667 -1.68 20.18 15.09
N PHE A 668 -0.66 19.38 15.42
CA PHE A 668 0.74 19.70 15.10
C PHE A 668 0.91 19.99 13.61
N PHE A 669 0.20 19.24 12.76
CA PHE A 669 0.18 19.49 11.33
C PHE A 669 -0.63 20.74 10.97
N THR A 670 -1.83 20.98 11.49
CA THR A 670 -2.63 22.17 11.13
C THR A 670 -1.98 23.47 11.57
N ASP A 671 -1.26 23.48 12.68
CA ASP A 671 -0.73 24.68 13.31
C ASP A 671 0.62 25.12 12.72
N GLY A 672 1.03 24.52 11.59
CA GLY A 672 2.18 24.99 10.80
C GLY A 672 3.53 24.34 11.14
N GLY A 673 3.59 23.37 12.05
CA GLY A 673 4.78 22.50 12.25
C GLY A 673 6.10 23.20 12.65
N GLY A 674 6.06 24.48 13.03
CA GLY A 674 7.23 25.20 13.55
C GLY A 674 7.26 25.17 15.09
N PRO A 675 8.43 25.07 15.74
CA PRO A 675 8.53 25.53 17.12
C PRO A 675 8.06 27.00 17.18
N PRO A 676 7.42 27.44 18.27
CA PRO A 676 6.97 28.82 18.39
C PRO A 676 8.12 29.77 18.09
N ASP A 677 7.86 30.82 17.30
CA ASP A 677 8.85 31.84 16.96
C ASP A 677 9.54 32.30 18.25
N ARG A 678 10.86 32.10 18.33
CA ARG A 678 11.67 32.57 19.47
C ARG A 678 11.56 34.09 19.65
N ASP A 679 11.11 34.81 18.63
CA ASP A 679 10.94 36.26 18.65
C ASP A 679 9.73 36.71 19.48
N SER A 680 8.76 35.83 19.77
CA SER A 680 7.65 36.18 20.68
C SER A 680 8.00 36.07 22.17
N GLN A 681 9.22 35.68 22.54
CA GLN A 681 9.69 35.68 23.93
C GLN A 681 10.74 36.77 24.25
N VAL A 682 11.17 37.58 23.28
CA VAL A 682 12.13 38.68 23.52
C VAL A 682 11.46 40.06 23.67
N GLY A 683 10.16 40.18 23.34
CA GLY A 683 9.41 41.45 23.44
C GLY A 683 8.81 41.80 24.81
N GLY A 684 9.21 41.11 25.89
CA GLY A 684 8.56 41.21 27.20
C GLY A 684 9.51 41.38 28.39
N ALA A 685 10.64 42.05 28.22
CA ALA A 685 11.48 42.49 29.34
C ALA A 685 12.35 43.69 28.94
N GLY A 686 11.91 44.90 29.29
CA GLY A 686 12.74 46.10 29.22
C GLY A 686 11.94 47.39 29.01
N ASN A 687 11.62 48.03 30.15
CA ASN A 687 11.32 49.46 30.39
C ASN A 687 10.77 50.34 29.26
#